data_AF-A0A8T2UXD0-F1
#
_entry.id   AF-A0A8T2UXD0-F1
#
_cell.length_a   1.000
_cell.length_b   1.000
_cell.length_c   1.000
_cell.angle_alpha   90.00
_cell.angle_beta   90.00
_cell.angle_gamma   90.00
#
_symmetry.space_group_name_H-M   'P 1'
#
loop_
_entity.id
_entity.type
_entity.pdbx_description
1 polymer ?
#
loop_
_entity_poly.entity_id
_entity_poly.type
_entity_poly.pdbx_seq_one_letter_code
_entity_poly.pdbx_strand_id
1 'polypeptide(L)'
;MATSQDVSQAEHEKELHKASDIFVRALENENIKYIFGIPGEENLDLLDSLKGSPINLILTRHEQAAGFMAATVGRLTGHVGVCLSTLGPGATNFATAAAYAQLAGFPMMMITGQKPIRKSKQGSFQIVDIVENMRPVTKFTKQIADGDLIPSLVREAIRQAEEERPGAVHLELPEDIAGTMTEGEIFPVHPVRRPIAEEKAIRKAVNMIQAATNPLLLIGAGANRKRTQKMLQEFVDKLGIPFVTTQMGKGVITEAHPLYLGCCALSAMDYPHVCIEKADLIINVGHDVVEKPPFFMEHGKPPLVIHINFYSAKVDNVYFPQLEVIGDIANAIWQIKESTSHQSHWDYEYMLQTKRDMEIHMRIGVDDSSFPMVPQRVVADLRRAMPDDGVVCLDNGMYKIWFARCYKAYQPNTLLLDNALATMGAGLPSAIAVSLLYPQKKVVAVCGDGGFMMNSQEMETAMRLHLNLTVIILNDNAYGMIKWKQNHAGFSKFGLDLENPDFVAYARSYGAIGYRVTNADEYLKLLHECLFLSPHGVKLIEVPVKYEWANHILDKELPGLMEKKMEAVTTTISLALSEAAAIPKTMKLAAKELKPKKEVAIEMKGLEVDSVGPETDVTTCTEEIQGRPTLGATPEPVVYPFYIANKPLYPNSNLDVINKYNGKVFAKCALATHNDIDAAIDAAQKAFPAVAAMASYERKQVLETVVTEVKRRFEEFAVALCLEAGKPIRDSRGEVKRLIDTFSIAAEESIRISGEFSQMDISERAKGYQALVRRFPIGPISMISPFNFPLNLAAHKIAPALAVGCPFVLKPASRTPIGSLLLGEILSQCRLPEGAFSILPCSRDGAELFTIDERFKLVSFTGSPSVGWDIKEKAGKKKVILELGGNAACILEDIVPDMKTVVSRIIHGAFYQSGQSCISVQRVYIRKDLYELVKDELVKETHGLVKGDPLNEDTFIGPLIAESEAKRIENWVDKAVSNGARVLAGGKRDDSFYDATILENVSPDMEVHCEEVFGPVMELIAYDDFKYAVSEVNKSKFGLQAGVFTSDINKAFYAFQQLDVGGVVINDVPSMRIDSQPYGGVKDSGLGREGVKYAMEDMTEVRVMLLRNVGTL
;
A
#
# COMPACT_ATOMS: atom_id res chain seq x y z
N MET A 1 -80.25 9.89 -25.08
CA MET A 1 -79.91 11.02 -25.97
C MET A 1 -78.42 11.28 -25.86
N ALA A 2 -77.74 11.28 -27.01
CA ALA A 2 -76.36 11.74 -27.30
C ALA A 2 -75.23 11.16 -26.41
N THR A 3 -74.58 10.03 -26.77
CA THR A 3 -73.53 9.78 -27.80
C THR A 3 -72.09 10.00 -27.31
N SER A 4 -71.41 8.86 -27.28
CA SER A 4 -69.97 8.57 -27.41
C SER A 4 -69.10 9.54 -28.21
N GLN A 5 -67.80 9.47 -27.88
CA GLN A 5 -66.58 9.90 -28.60
C GLN A 5 -66.03 11.27 -28.23
N ASP A 6 -64.93 11.23 -27.44
CA ASP A 6 -63.67 11.98 -27.62
C ASP A 6 -63.01 12.27 -26.27
N VAL A 7 -62.43 11.22 -25.67
CA VAL A 7 -61.26 11.39 -24.80
C VAL A 7 -60.08 11.08 -25.71
N SER A 8 -59.62 12.09 -26.45
CA SER A 8 -58.43 11.99 -27.27
C SER A 8 -57.22 11.73 -26.36
N GLN A 9 -56.55 10.60 -26.61
CA GLN A 9 -55.18 10.36 -26.21
C GLN A 9 -54.33 11.56 -26.64
N ALA A 10 -53.94 12.41 -25.68
CA ALA A 10 -52.73 13.20 -25.82
C ALA A 10 -51.59 12.33 -25.32
N GLU A 11 -51.16 11.37 -26.14
CA GLU A 11 -49.81 10.86 -26.05
C GLU A 11 -48.89 12.09 -26.14
N HIS A 12 -48.21 12.44 -25.05
CA HIS A 12 -47.01 13.27 -25.18
C HIS A 12 -46.05 12.42 -26.01
N GLU A 13 -45.99 12.66 -27.33
CA GLU A 13 -44.85 12.24 -28.14
C GLU A 13 -43.63 12.85 -27.45
N LYS A 14 -42.90 12.04 -26.69
CA LYS A 14 -41.64 12.46 -26.11
C LYS A 14 -40.70 12.77 -27.25
N GLU A 15 -40.23 14.01 -27.30
CA GLU A 15 -39.32 14.48 -28.33
C GLU A 15 -38.01 13.70 -28.21
N LEU A 16 -37.71 12.88 -29.22
CA LEU A 16 -36.46 12.13 -29.28
C LEU A 16 -35.31 13.09 -29.62
N HIS A 17 -34.24 13.04 -28.82
CA HIS A 17 -33.04 13.85 -29.02
C HIS A 17 -31.83 12.97 -29.36
N LYS A 18 -30.84 13.50 -30.10
CA LYS A 18 -29.57 12.79 -30.29
C LYS A 18 -28.83 12.71 -28.94
N ALA A 19 -28.25 11.56 -28.62
CA ALA A 19 -27.63 11.30 -27.32
C ALA A 19 -26.47 12.26 -27.02
N SER A 20 -25.66 12.60 -28.02
CA SER A 20 -24.61 13.62 -27.87
C SER A 20 -25.17 15.03 -27.61
N ASP A 21 -26.37 15.39 -28.11
CA ASP A 21 -27.02 16.67 -27.79
C ASP A 21 -27.45 16.69 -26.32
N ILE A 22 -27.99 15.57 -25.81
CA ILE A 22 -28.33 15.43 -24.39
C ILE A 22 -27.07 15.50 -23.52
N PHE A 23 -25.95 14.90 -23.95
CA PHE A 23 -24.68 14.99 -23.23
C PHE A 23 -24.23 16.45 -23.09
N VAL A 24 -24.23 17.20 -24.21
CA VAL A 24 -23.84 18.61 -24.21
C VAL A 24 -24.78 19.45 -23.34
N ARG A 25 -26.10 19.27 -23.47
CA ARG A 25 -27.08 19.98 -22.62
C ARG A 25 -26.92 19.62 -21.13
N ALA A 26 -26.54 18.39 -20.79
CA ALA A 26 -26.25 17.99 -19.43
C ALA A 26 -25.01 18.71 -18.86
N LEU A 27 -23.95 18.89 -19.68
CA LEU A 27 -22.80 19.71 -19.31
C LEU A 27 -23.15 21.20 -19.17
N GLU A 28 -23.99 21.74 -20.06
CA GLU A 28 -24.49 23.12 -19.96
C GLU A 28 -25.27 23.36 -18.67
N ASN A 29 -26.14 22.40 -18.30
CA ASN A 29 -26.91 22.42 -17.06
C ASN A 29 -26.02 22.45 -15.80
N GLU A 30 -24.81 21.89 -15.89
CA GLU A 30 -23.78 21.91 -14.84
C GLU A 30 -22.86 23.14 -14.93
N ASN A 31 -23.21 24.11 -15.80
CA ASN A 31 -22.47 25.36 -16.04
C ASN A 31 -21.03 25.17 -16.54
N ILE A 32 -20.76 24.09 -17.26
CA ILE A 32 -19.47 23.90 -17.92
C ILE A 32 -19.30 24.97 -18.99
N LYS A 33 -18.11 25.59 -19.04
CA LYS A 33 -17.77 26.67 -19.99
C LYS A 33 -16.68 26.30 -20.97
N TYR A 34 -15.80 25.40 -20.57
CA TYR A 34 -14.61 25.01 -21.31
C TYR A 34 -14.48 23.50 -21.30
N ILE A 35 -14.16 22.93 -22.45
CA ILE A 35 -13.67 21.56 -22.59
C ILE A 35 -12.28 21.68 -23.21
N PHE A 36 -11.27 21.12 -22.57
CA PHE A 36 -9.90 21.10 -23.10
C PHE A 36 -9.63 19.73 -23.73
N GLY A 37 -9.05 19.64 -24.92
CA GLY A 37 -8.85 18.29 -25.46
C GLY A 37 -8.32 18.19 -26.87
N ILE A 38 -8.22 16.94 -27.31
CA ILE A 38 -7.91 16.52 -28.67
C ILE A 38 -8.98 15.53 -29.10
N PRO A 39 -9.93 15.92 -29.96
CA PRO A 39 -10.94 14.99 -30.44
C PRO A 39 -10.39 14.05 -31.52
N GLY A 40 -11.01 12.89 -31.67
CA GLY A 40 -10.79 11.93 -32.76
C GLY A 40 -12.09 11.55 -33.49
N GLU A 41 -12.00 10.52 -34.33
CA GLU A 41 -13.14 9.98 -35.11
C GLU A 41 -14.33 9.60 -34.20
N GLU A 42 -14.03 9.05 -33.03
CA GLU A 42 -15.00 8.51 -32.09
C GLU A 42 -15.78 9.61 -31.35
N ASN A 43 -15.32 10.87 -31.46
CA ASN A 43 -15.99 12.02 -30.85
C ASN A 43 -16.80 12.84 -31.86
N LEU A 44 -16.91 12.44 -33.13
CA LEU A 44 -17.50 13.27 -34.18
C LEU A 44 -18.94 13.73 -33.87
N ASP A 45 -19.79 12.85 -33.35
CA ASP A 45 -21.15 13.21 -32.95
C ASP A 45 -21.17 14.24 -31.81
N LEU A 46 -20.27 14.09 -30.83
CA LEU A 46 -20.13 15.04 -29.72
C LEU A 46 -19.62 16.40 -30.21
N LEU A 47 -18.68 16.42 -31.16
CA LEU A 47 -18.18 17.65 -31.77
C LEU A 47 -19.27 18.40 -32.56
N ASP A 48 -20.09 17.67 -33.32
CA ASP A 48 -21.22 18.23 -34.05
C ASP A 48 -22.23 18.87 -33.09
N SER A 49 -22.54 18.20 -31.97
CA SER A 49 -23.42 18.72 -30.93
C SER A 49 -22.84 19.96 -30.21
N LEU A 50 -21.53 19.98 -29.96
CA LEU A 50 -20.86 21.13 -29.33
C LEU A 50 -20.92 22.40 -30.18
N LYS A 51 -21.06 22.30 -31.50
CA LYS A 51 -21.11 23.46 -32.41
C LYS A 51 -22.24 24.45 -32.07
N GLY A 52 -23.36 23.97 -31.54
CA GLY A 52 -24.51 24.78 -31.13
C GLY A 52 -24.47 25.26 -29.67
N SER A 53 -23.45 24.85 -28.90
CA SER A 53 -23.35 25.08 -27.46
C SER A 53 -22.59 26.38 -27.12
N PRO A 54 -22.87 27.04 -25.98
CA PRO A 54 -22.00 28.07 -25.43
C PRO A 54 -20.68 27.51 -24.85
N ILE A 55 -20.51 26.19 -24.77
CA ILE A 55 -19.27 25.54 -24.30
C ILE A 55 -18.15 25.75 -25.33
N ASN A 56 -17.03 26.31 -24.89
CA ASN A 56 -15.86 26.50 -25.74
C ASN A 56 -14.97 25.26 -25.71
N LEU A 57 -14.85 24.57 -26.84
CA LEU A 57 -13.84 23.53 -27.04
C LEU A 57 -12.47 24.17 -27.30
N ILE A 58 -11.58 24.05 -26.33
CA ILE A 58 -10.19 24.50 -26.42
C ILE A 58 -9.32 23.33 -26.88
N LEU A 59 -8.96 23.36 -28.16
CA LEU A 59 -8.02 22.38 -28.70
C LEU A 59 -6.65 22.57 -28.06
N THR A 60 -6.06 21.45 -27.64
CA THR A 60 -4.71 21.36 -27.08
C THR A 60 -3.80 20.57 -28.03
N ARG A 61 -2.51 20.53 -27.72
CA ARG A 61 -1.52 19.77 -28.49
C ARG A 61 -1.15 18.43 -27.86
N HIS A 62 -1.53 18.21 -26.60
CA HIS A 62 -1.47 16.90 -25.93
C HIS A 62 -2.56 16.74 -24.85
N GLU A 63 -3.15 15.55 -24.72
CA GLU A 63 -4.24 15.28 -23.77
C GLU A 63 -3.82 15.48 -22.31
N GLN A 64 -2.59 15.07 -21.95
CA GLN A 64 -2.00 15.38 -20.64
C GLN A 64 -2.13 16.88 -20.27
N ALA A 65 -1.84 17.79 -21.20
CA ALA A 65 -1.97 19.23 -20.95
C ALA A 65 -3.43 19.67 -20.83
N ALA A 66 -4.33 19.10 -21.64
CA ALA A 66 -5.77 19.32 -21.48
C ALA A 66 -6.28 18.92 -20.09
N GLY A 67 -5.84 17.76 -19.59
CA GLY A 67 -6.16 17.31 -18.24
C GLY A 67 -5.60 18.26 -17.17
N PHE A 68 -4.37 18.77 -17.30
CA PHE A 68 -3.83 19.76 -16.36
C PHE A 68 -4.59 21.10 -16.39
N MET A 69 -5.02 21.57 -17.56
CA MET A 69 -5.87 22.75 -17.68
C MET A 69 -7.22 22.54 -16.98
N ALA A 70 -7.88 21.40 -17.24
CA ALA A 70 -9.14 21.02 -16.60
C ALA A 70 -9.00 20.93 -15.07
N ALA A 71 -7.98 20.22 -14.57
CA ALA A 71 -7.68 20.14 -13.14
C ALA A 71 -7.44 21.52 -12.51
N THR A 72 -6.81 22.45 -13.24
CA THR A 72 -6.58 23.82 -12.78
C THR A 72 -7.86 24.63 -12.70
N VAL A 73 -8.78 24.48 -13.67
CA VAL A 73 -10.13 25.03 -13.57
C VAL A 73 -10.82 24.50 -12.32
N GLY A 74 -10.72 23.18 -12.10
CA GLY A 74 -11.18 22.49 -10.90
C GLY A 74 -10.72 23.13 -9.60
N ARG A 75 -9.39 23.27 -9.47
CA ARG A 75 -8.73 23.87 -8.32
C ARG A 75 -9.21 25.29 -8.02
N LEU A 76 -9.34 26.14 -9.04
CA LEU A 76 -9.58 27.58 -8.87
C LEU A 76 -11.05 27.92 -8.66
N THR A 77 -11.94 27.18 -9.33
CA THR A 77 -13.38 27.46 -9.28
C THR A 77 -14.09 26.66 -8.20
N GLY A 78 -13.54 25.49 -7.83
CA GLY A 78 -14.23 24.50 -7.01
C GLY A 78 -15.31 23.73 -7.77
N HIS A 79 -15.50 24.02 -9.05
CA HIS A 79 -16.41 23.33 -9.96
C HIS A 79 -15.62 22.45 -10.92
N VAL A 80 -16.22 21.38 -11.42
CA VAL A 80 -15.52 20.42 -12.27
C VAL A 80 -14.92 21.08 -13.52
N GLY A 81 -13.63 20.85 -13.77
CA GLY A 81 -13.02 21.14 -15.07
C GLY A 81 -13.15 19.93 -16.00
N VAL A 82 -13.42 20.15 -17.29
CA VAL A 82 -13.68 19.06 -18.24
C VAL A 82 -12.58 18.96 -19.29
N CYS A 83 -12.12 17.75 -19.56
CA CYS A 83 -11.23 17.44 -20.67
C CYS A 83 -11.76 16.31 -21.54
N LEU A 84 -11.36 16.30 -22.81
CA LEU A 84 -11.87 15.42 -23.86
C LEU A 84 -10.71 14.77 -24.63
N SER A 85 -10.82 13.47 -24.88
CA SER A 85 -9.98 12.78 -25.86
C SER A 85 -10.76 11.73 -26.63
N THR A 86 -10.12 11.18 -27.67
CA THR A 86 -10.61 9.96 -28.31
C THR A 86 -10.26 8.71 -27.48
N LEU A 87 -10.50 7.52 -28.03
CA LEU A 87 -10.15 6.22 -27.44
C LEU A 87 -8.64 5.95 -27.40
N GLY A 88 -8.27 4.81 -26.82
CA GLY A 88 -6.94 4.22 -26.97
C GLY A 88 -5.84 5.18 -26.51
N PRO A 89 -4.92 5.62 -27.41
CA PRO A 89 -3.81 6.48 -27.03
C PRO A 89 -4.27 7.82 -26.42
N GLY A 90 -5.34 8.42 -26.94
CA GLY A 90 -5.86 9.68 -26.42
C GLY A 90 -6.37 9.54 -24.99
N ALA A 91 -7.08 8.45 -24.71
CA ALA A 91 -7.54 8.12 -23.36
C ALA A 91 -6.37 7.80 -22.41
N THR A 92 -5.40 6.99 -22.83
CA THR A 92 -4.24 6.63 -21.99
C THR A 92 -3.33 7.82 -21.67
N ASN A 93 -3.28 8.83 -22.54
CA ASN A 93 -2.54 10.08 -22.29
C ASN A 93 -3.11 10.92 -21.15
N PHE A 94 -4.32 10.62 -20.66
CA PHE A 94 -4.88 11.28 -19.47
C PHE A 94 -4.41 10.68 -18.14
N ALA A 95 -3.76 9.52 -18.11
CA ALA A 95 -3.45 8.82 -16.85
C ALA A 95 -2.72 9.70 -15.82
N THR A 96 -1.69 10.44 -16.25
CA THR A 96 -0.95 11.36 -15.38
C THR A 96 -1.81 12.51 -14.87
N ALA A 97 -2.69 13.07 -15.72
CA ALA A 97 -3.58 14.15 -15.34
C ALA A 97 -4.70 13.69 -14.40
N ALA A 98 -5.22 12.48 -14.61
CA ALA A 98 -6.17 11.83 -13.71
C ALA A 98 -5.57 11.69 -12.31
N ALA A 99 -4.36 11.11 -12.22
CA ALA A 99 -3.64 10.96 -10.96
C ALA A 99 -3.32 12.32 -10.31
N TYR A 100 -2.91 13.32 -11.10
CA TYR A 100 -2.66 14.69 -10.63
C TYR A 100 -3.90 15.30 -9.97
N ALA A 101 -5.06 15.28 -10.65
CA ALA A 101 -6.30 15.82 -10.11
C ALA A 101 -6.81 15.01 -8.90
N GLN A 102 -6.75 13.69 -8.98
CA GLN A 102 -7.20 12.78 -7.93
C GLN A 102 -6.38 12.92 -6.65
N LEU A 103 -5.05 12.95 -6.77
CA LEU A 103 -4.16 13.07 -5.61
C LEU A 103 -4.10 14.48 -5.05
N ALA A 104 -4.29 15.52 -5.86
CA ALA A 104 -4.28 16.90 -5.35
C ALA A 104 -5.66 17.38 -4.87
N GLY A 105 -6.73 16.61 -5.11
CA GLY A 105 -8.08 16.94 -4.68
C GLY A 105 -8.77 17.98 -5.58
N PHE A 106 -8.51 17.93 -6.89
CA PHE A 106 -9.07 18.86 -7.86
C PHE A 106 -10.25 18.22 -8.61
N PRO A 107 -11.44 18.84 -8.62
CA PRO A 107 -12.59 18.30 -9.33
C PRO A 107 -12.34 18.35 -10.84
N MET A 108 -12.27 17.19 -11.48
CA MET A 108 -12.00 17.07 -12.90
C MET A 108 -12.81 15.94 -13.53
N MET A 109 -13.33 16.14 -14.73
CA MET A 109 -14.01 15.12 -15.53
C MET A 109 -13.27 14.90 -16.84
N MET A 110 -12.99 13.64 -17.14
CA MET A 110 -12.48 13.19 -18.43
C MET A 110 -13.60 12.57 -19.24
N ILE A 111 -13.71 12.98 -20.49
CA ILE A 111 -14.58 12.39 -21.50
C ILE A 111 -13.68 11.70 -22.51
N THR A 112 -13.88 10.40 -22.74
CA THR A 112 -13.16 9.68 -23.79
C THR A 112 -14.13 9.12 -24.82
N GLY A 113 -13.69 9.05 -26.07
CA GLY A 113 -14.38 8.27 -27.10
C GLY A 113 -14.16 6.76 -26.93
N GLN A 114 -14.99 5.95 -27.57
CA GLN A 114 -14.77 4.50 -27.71
C GLN A 114 -15.39 3.97 -29.01
N LYS A 115 -14.86 2.84 -29.50
CA LYS A 115 -15.45 2.13 -30.64
C LYS A 115 -16.89 1.66 -30.35
N PRO A 116 -17.66 1.33 -31.40
CA PRO A 116 -19.03 0.87 -31.26
C PRO A 116 -19.16 -0.36 -30.36
N ILE A 117 -20.11 -0.30 -29.43
CA ILE A 117 -20.40 -1.41 -28.51
C ILE A 117 -21.65 -2.21 -28.90
N ARG A 118 -22.54 -1.66 -29.74
CA ARG A 118 -23.75 -2.35 -30.23
C ARG A 118 -23.45 -3.19 -31.47
N LYS A 119 -22.58 -2.71 -32.37
CA LYS A 119 -22.20 -3.41 -33.62
C LYS A 119 -20.72 -3.21 -33.93
N SER A 120 -19.91 -4.25 -33.75
CA SER A 120 -18.48 -4.19 -34.07
C SER A 120 -18.26 -3.95 -35.56
N LYS A 121 -17.58 -2.85 -35.91
CA LYS A 121 -17.22 -2.50 -37.30
C LYS A 121 -15.76 -2.78 -37.66
N GLN A 122 -14.84 -2.80 -36.69
CA GLN A 122 -13.38 -2.79 -36.93
C GLN A 122 -12.58 -3.76 -36.01
N GLY A 123 -13.24 -4.69 -35.31
CA GLY A 123 -12.55 -5.61 -34.40
C GLY A 123 -11.92 -4.90 -33.20
N SER A 124 -10.70 -5.26 -32.81
CA SER A 124 -10.00 -4.75 -31.61
C SER A 124 -9.06 -3.57 -31.86
N PHE A 125 -9.18 -2.87 -32.99
CA PHE A 125 -8.28 -1.75 -33.33
C PHE A 125 -8.40 -0.60 -32.29
N GLN A 126 -7.30 -0.27 -31.62
CA GLN A 126 -7.19 0.73 -30.55
C GLN A 126 -8.09 0.51 -29.32
N ILE A 127 -8.73 -0.65 -29.20
CA ILE A 127 -9.58 -0.98 -28.04
C ILE A 127 -8.68 -1.34 -26.85
N VAL A 128 -8.75 -0.51 -25.82
CA VAL A 128 -8.18 -0.72 -24.49
C VAL A 128 -9.32 -0.56 -23.49
N ASP A 129 -9.32 -1.34 -22.41
CA ASP A 129 -10.28 -1.14 -21.32
C ASP A 129 -9.91 0.13 -20.53
N ILE A 130 -10.39 1.26 -21.00
CA ILE A 130 -10.12 2.58 -20.39
C ILE A 130 -10.81 2.68 -19.03
N VAL A 131 -11.96 2.04 -18.85
CA VAL A 131 -12.68 2.08 -17.57
C VAL A 131 -11.84 1.45 -16.47
N GLU A 132 -11.28 0.26 -16.68
CA GLU A 132 -10.38 -0.38 -15.71
C GLU A 132 -9.04 0.36 -15.60
N ASN A 133 -8.51 0.92 -16.69
CA ASN A 133 -7.30 1.75 -16.66
C ASN A 133 -7.45 2.99 -15.77
N MET A 134 -8.62 3.64 -15.78
CA MET A 134 -8.91 4.87 -15.03
C MET A 134 -9.40 4.61 -13.61
N ARG A 135 -9.87 3.39 -13.29
CA ARG A 135 -10.39 3.04 -11.96
C ARG A 135 -9.45 3.36 -10.79
N PRO A 136 -8.13 3.09 -10.82
CA PRO A 136 -7.25 3.40 -9.70
C PRO A 136 -6.98 4.90 -9.52
N VAL A 137 -7.24 5.72 -10.53
CA VAL A 137 -6.90 7.15 -10.57
C VAL A 137 -8.13 8.07 -10.65
N THR A 138 -9.33 7.56 -10.39
CA THR A 138 -10.59 8.31 -10.39
C THR A 138 -11.51 7.90 -9.24
N LYS A 139 -12.41 8.80 -8.82
CA LYS A 139 -13.51 8.49 -7.89
C LYS A 139 -14.64 7.71 -8.58
N PHE A 140 -14.83 7.95 -9.87
CA PHE A 140 -15.93 7.41 -10.65
C PHE A 140 -15.47 7.24 -12.10
N THR A 141 -15.69 6.04 -12.66
CA THR A 141 -15.36 5.72 -14.06
C THR A 141 -16.44 4.79 -14.63
N LYS A 142 -17.02 5.15 -15.77
CA LYS A 142 -18.07 4.37 -16.44
C LYS A 142 -18.03 4.52 -17.96
N GLN A 143 -18.32 3.43 -18.66
CA GLN A 143 -18.73 3.46 -20.07
C GLN A 143 -20.25 3.70 -20.14
N ILE A 144 -20.66 4.57 -21.06
CA ILE A 144 -22.07 4.86 -21.31
C ILE A 144 -22.59 3.86 -22.34
N ALA A 145 -23.37 2.88 -21.87
CA ALA A 145 -23.89 1.81 -22.71
C ALA A 145 -25.18 2.18 -23.47
N ASP A 146 -25.86 3.25 -23.05
CA ASP A 146 -27.12 3.71 -23.63
C ASP A 146 -27.28 5.23 -23.49
N GLY A 147 -27.90 5.88 -24.49
CA GLY A 147 -28.14 7.33 -24.51
C GLY A 147 -29.03 7.79 -23.35
N ASP A 148 -30.01 6.98 -22.93
CA ASP A 148 -30.93 7.33 -21.84
C ASP A 148 -30.20 7.44 -20.48
N LEU A 149 -29.01 6.87 -20.34
CA LEU A 149 -28.21 6.94 -19.11
C LEU A 149 -27.42 8.25 -18.99
N ILE A 150 -27.20 8.97 -20.09
CA ILE A 150 -26.33 10.15 -20.14
C ILE A 150 -26.68 11.19 -19.06
N PRO A 151 -27.95 11.63 -18.89
CA PRO A 151 -28.27 12.65 -17.90
C PRO A 151 -27.89 12.22 -16.47
N SER A 152 -28.15 10.96 -16.12
CA SER A 152 -27.88 10.44 -14.78
C SER A 152 -26.37 10.28 -14.53
N LEU A 153 -25.63 9.78 -15.52
CA LEU A 153 -24.20 9.53 -15.42
C LEU A 153 -23.39 10.81 -15.41
N VAL A 154 -23.74 11.80 -16.22
CA VAL A 154 -23.10 13.13 -16.19
C VAL A 154 -23.36 13.79 -14.83
N ARG A 155 -24.62 13.78 -14.36
CA ARG A 155 -24.97 14.37 -13.07
C ARG A 155 -24.21 13.72 -11.90
N GLU A 156 -24.16 12.39 -11.88
CA GLU A 156 -23.46 11.65 -10.81
C GLU A 156 -21.94 11.81 -10.90
N ALA A 157 -21.35 11.79 -12.09
CA ALA A 157 -19.91 12.01 -12.27
C ALA A 157 -19.50 13.38 -11.74
N ILE A 158 -20.23 14.44 -12.08
CA ILE A 158 -19.92 15.81 -11.64
C ILE A 158 -20.14 15.96 -10.13
N ARG A 159 -21.24 15.42 -9.59
CA ARG A 159 -21.48 15.40 -8.14
C ARG A 159 -20.34 14.71 -7.38
N GLN A 160 -19.89 13.55 -7.85
CA GLN A 160 -18.78 12.80 -7.25
C GLN A 160 -17.44 13.54 -7.39
N ALA A 161 -17.19 14.20 -8.52
CA ALA A 161 -15.97 14.97 -8.73
C ALA A 161 -15.86 16.13 -7.73
N GLU A 162 -16.97 16.81 -7.42
CA GLU A 162 -17.02 17.99 -6.52
C GLU A 162 -17.21 17.64 -5.04
N GLU A 163 -17.72 16.45 -4.71
CA GLU A 163 -17.90 15.99 -3.33
C GLU A 163 -16.57 15.88 -2.57
N GLU A 164 -16.53 16.29 -1.30
CA GLU A 164 -15.29 16.27 -0.50
C GLU A 164 -14.88 14.82 -0.16
N ARG A 165 -13.62 14.44 -0.32
CA ARG A 165 -12.52 15.13 -1.02
C ARG A 165 -12.74 15.12 -2.54
N PRO A 166 -12.62 16.26 -3.27
CA PRO A 166 -12.83 16.26 -4.71
C PRO A 166 -11.78 15.44 -5.44
N GLY A 167 -12.03 15.15 -6.70
CA GLY A 167 -11.08 14.39 -7.50
C GLY A 167 -11.51 14.18 -8.94
N ALA A 168 -10.80 13.27 -9.61
CA ALA A 168 -11.02 12.97 -11.01
C ALA A 168 -12.18 11.98 -11.20
N VAL A 169 -12.96 12.17 -12.26
CA VAL A 169 -13.97 11.23 -12.74
C VAL A 169 -13.83 11.04 -14.25
N HIS A 170 -14.39 9.95 -14.77
CA HIS A 170 -14.25 9.55 -16.15
C HIS A 170 -15.57 9.02 -16.71
N LEU A 171 -15.96 9.48 -17.89
CA LEU A 171 -17.03 8.92 -18.70
C LEU A 171 -16.51 8.58 -20.09
N GLU A 172 -16.66 7.33 -20.48
CA GLU A 172 -16.37 6.86 -21.83
C GLU A 172 -17.68 6.84 -22.65
N LEU A 173 -17.71 7.58 -23.75
CA LEU A 173 -18.84 7.70 -24.67
C LEU A 173 -18.52 6.98 -25.98
N PRO A 174 -19.08 5.78 -26.23
CA PRO A 174 -18.92 5.08 -27.50
C PRO A 174 -19.56 5.85 -28.67
N GLU A 175 -18.91 5.83 -29.83
CA GLU A 175 -19.33 6.58 -31.02
C GLU A 175 -20.75 6.17 -31.49
N ASP A 176 -21.09 4.88 -31.38
CA ASP A 176 -22.40 4.39 -31.82
C ASP A 176 -23.52 4.71 -30.85
N ILE A 177 -23.20 4.98 -29.58
CA ILE A 177 -24.13 5.48 -28.58
C ILE A 177 -24.34 6.98 -28.74
N ALA A 178 -23.28 7.74 -29.02
CA ALA A 178 -23.34 9.18 -29.23
C ALA A 178 -24.35 9.59 -30.31
N GLY A 179 -24.45 8.83 -31.40
CA GLY A 179 -25.39 9.07 -32.49
C GLY A 179 -26.81 8.49 -32.31
N THR A 180 -27.14 7.89 -31.15
CA THR A 180 -28.47 7.30 -30.92
C THR A 180 -29.53 8.35 -30.61
N MET A 181 -30.80 8.02 -30.84
CA MET A 181 -31.93 8.80 -30.35
C MET A 181 -32.30 8.33 -28.94
N THR A 182 -32.58 9.27 -28.04
CA THR A 182 -32.85 9.03 -26.61
C THR A 182 -34.02 9.90 -26.13
N GLU A 183 -34.73 9.40 -25.12
CA GLU A 183 -35.76 10.14 -24.37
C GLU A 183 -35.21 10.71 -23.05
N GLY A 184 -33.88 10.70 -22.86
CA GLY A 184 -33.23 11.09 -21.62
C GLY A 184 -33.48 12.55 -21.24
N GLU A 185 -34.02 12.76 -20.04
CA GLU A 185 -34.28 14.10 -19.50
C GLU A 185 -33.18 14.54 -18.54
N ILE A 186 -32.83 15.83 -18.61
CA ILE A 186 -31.77 16.42 -17.78
C ILE A 186 -32.23 16.54 -16.34
N PHE A 187 -31.39 16.07 -15.42
CA PHE A 187 -31.65 16.21 -13.99
C PHE A 187 -31.36 17.64 -13.51
N PRO A 188 -32.23 18.24 -12.68
CA PRO A 188 -31.97 19.55 -12.12
C PRO A 188 -30.76 19.50 -11.17
N VAL A 189 -29.87 20.48 -11.31
CA VAL A 189 -28.78 20.69 -10.36
C VAL A 189 -29.37 21.27 -9.08
N HIS A 190 -29.11 20.61 -7.94
CA HIS A 190 -29.50 21.10 -6.62
C HIS A 190 -28.28 21.34 -5.75
N PRO A 191 -28.28 22.40 -4.92
CA PRO A 191 -27.18 22.68 -4.01
C PRO A 191 -27.16 21.66 -2.87
N VAL A 192 -25.99 21.06 -2.62
CA VAL A 192 -25.76 20.16 -1.49
C VAL A 192 -25.16 20.96 -0.33
N ARG A 193 -25.75 20.83 0.86
CA ARG A 193 -25.17 21.40 2.09
C ARG A 193 -24.21 20.38 2.71
N ARG A 194 -23.03 20.85 3.10
CA ARG A 194 -22.04 20.05 3.82
C ARG A 194 -22.49 19.82 5.27
N PRO A 195 -22.24 18.63 5.84
CA PRO A 195 -22.42 18.40 7.27
C PRO A 195 -21.63 19.40 8.10
N ILE A 196 -22.18 19.84 9.22
CA ILE A 196 -21.46 20.63 10.22
C ILE A 196 -20.80 19.71 11.24
N ALA A 197 -19.71 20.17 11.86
CA ALA A 197 -19.06 19.41 12.93
C ALA A 197 -19.93 19.32 14.18
N GLU A 198 -19.86 18.16 14.85
CA GLU A 198 -20.63 17.87 16.05
C GLU A 198 -20.18 18.73 17.25
N GLU A 199 -21.15 19.14 18.08
CA GLU A 199 -20.92 20.15 19.11
C GLU A 199 -19.95 19.69 20.22
N LYS A 200 -19.97 18.43 20.63
CA LYS A 200 -19.02 17.91 21.63
C LYS A 200 -17.60 17.88 21.08
N ALA A 201 -17.39 17.55 19.81
CA ALA A 201 -16.08 17.62 19.17
C ALA A 201 -15.56 19.07 19.16
N ILE A 202 -16.42 20.04 18.83
CA ILE A 202 -16.10 21.47 18.91
C ILE A 202 -15.73 21.89 20.34
N ARG A 203 -16.54 21.53 21.34
CA ARG A 203 -16.26 21.86 22.76
C ARG A 203 -14.95 21.23 23.23
N LYS A 204 -14.65 20.00 22.83
CA LYS A 204 -13.36 19.35 23.13
C LYS A 204 -12.20 20.09 22.48
N ALA A 205 -12.33 20.52 21.23
CA ALA A 205 -11.31 21.30 20.54
C ALA A 205 -11.06 22.64 21.25
N VAL A 206 -12.12 23.35 21.63
CA VAL A 206 -12.03 24.59 22.42
C VAL A 206 -11.27 24.36 23.73
N ASN A 207 -11.64 23.33 24.50
CA ASN A 207 -10.97 23.01 25.75
C ASN A 207 -9.49 22.69 25.55
N MET A 208 -9.13 21.91 24.52
CA MET A 208 -7.73 21.60 24.20
C MET A 208 -6.96 22.87 23.82
N ILE A 209 -7.53 23.72 22.95
CA ILE A 209 -6.91 24.97 22.51
C ILE A 209 -6.69 25.93 23.68
N GLN A 210 -7.67 26.06 24.58
CA GLN A 210 -7.56 26.94 25.76
C GLN A 210 -6.58 26.42 26.81
N ALA A 211 -6.36 25.10 26.89
CA ALA A 211 -5.45 24.49 27.85
C ALA A 211 -3.98 24.44 27.36
N ALA A 212 -3.75 24.57 26.06
CA ALA A 212 -2.42 24.58 25.47
C ALA A 212 -1.62 25.83 25.86
N THR A 213 -0.32 25.68 26.04
CA THR A 213 0.62 26.78 26.32
C THR A 213 1.18 27.39 25.02
N ASN A 214 1.41 26.55 24.01
CA ASN A 214 2.00 26.94 22.73
C ASN A 214 1.16 26.38 21.56
N PRO A 215 -0.15 26.72 21.44
CA PRO A 215 -0.96 26.24 20.33
C PRO A 215 -0.46 26.80 18.99
N LEU A 216 -0.41 25.94 17.99
CA LEU A 216 0.05 26.27 16.64
C LEU A 216 -1.00 25.88 15.60
N LEU A 217 -1.38 26.81 14.72
CA LEU A 217 -2.25 26.54 13.58
C LEU A 217 -1.43 26.03 12.39
N LEU A 218 -1.79 24.87 11.84
CA LEU A 218 -1.22 24.33 10.60
C LEU A 218 -2.27 24.29 9.50
N ILE A 219 -1.97 24.89 8.35
CA ILE A 219 -2.92 25.04 7.24
C ILE A 219 -2.51 24.15 6.05
N GLY A 220 -3.37 23.18 5.72
CA GLY A 220 -3.24 22.25 4.59
C GLY A 220 -3.98 22.69 3.32
N ALA A 221 -3.88 21.89 2.25
CA ALA A 221 -4.55 22.14 0.96
C ALA A 221 -6.08 22.30 1.07
N GLY A 222 -6.74 21.48 1.88
CA GLY A 222 -8.20 21.48 2.07
C GLY A 222 -8.75 22.76 2.68
N ALA A 223 -7.89 23.60 3.27
CA ALA A 223 -8.28 24.91 3.80
C ALA A 223 -8.43 25.99 2.70
N ASN A 224 -7.99 25.71 1.48
CA ASN A 224 -8.03 26.65 0.34
C ASN A 224 -9.43 26.73 -0.30
N ARG A 225 -10.43 27.04 0.54
CA ARG A 225 -11.81 27.30 0.16
C ARG A 225 -12.18 28.72 0.58
N LYS A 226 -12.94 29.44 -0.25
CA LYS A 226 -13.28 30.86 -0.05
C LYS A 226 -13.83 31.17 1.36
N ARG A 227 -14.73 30.34 1.90
CA ARG A 227 -15.31 30.53 3.25
C ARG A 227 -14.33 30.17 4.36
N THR A 228 -13.54 29.11 4.17
CA THR A 228 -12.56 28.64 5.14
C THR A 228 -11.45 29.67 5.35
N GLN A 229 -10.93 30.25 4.27
CA GLN A 229 -9.97 31.35 4.33
C GLN A 229 -10.45 32.49 5.23
N LYS A 230 -11.68 32.98 5.00
CA LYS A 230 -12.21 34.12 5.75
C LYS A 230 -12.28 33.81 7.25
N MET A 231 -12.77 32.62 7.61
CA MET A 231 -12.85 32.22 9.02
C MET A 231 -11.50 31.96 9.67
N LEU A 232 -10.54 31.41 8.94
CA LEU A 232 -9.18 31.21 9.46
C LEU A 232 -8.47 32.54 9.71
N GLN A 233 -8.63 33.53 8.81
CA GLN A 233 -8.12 34.89 9.05
C GLN A 233 -8.74 35.49 10.33
N GLU A 234 -10.07 35.49 10.44
CA GLU A 234 -10.75 36.01 11.64
C GLU A 234 -10.38 35.24 12.91
N PHE A 235 -10.12 33.93 12.82
CA PHE A 235 -9.66 33.09 13.93
C PHE A 235 -8.28 33.53 14.42
N VAL A 236 -7.33 33.71 13.50
CA VAL A 236 -5.97 34.19 13.83
C VAL A 236 -6.02 35.62 14.37
N ASP A 237 -6.78 36.52 13.75
CA ASP A 237 -6.89 37.92 14.17
C ASP A 237 -7.49 38.05 15.58
N LYS A 238 -8.49 37.23 15.91
CA LYS A 238 -9.17 37.26 17.23
C LYS A 238 -8.33 36.65 18.33
N LEU A 239 -7.70 35.49 18.07
CA LEU A 239 -7.05 34.70 19.11
C LEU A 239 -5.55 35.00 19.24
N GLY A 240 -4.91 35.47 18.16
CA GLY A 240 -3.48 35.73 18.14
C GLY A 240 -2.62 34.45 18.09
N ILE A 241 -3.17 33.34 17.58
CA ILE A 241 -2.45 32.07 17.44
C ILE A 241 -1.53 32.12 16.21
N PRO A 242 -0.22 31.85 16.35
CA PRO A 242 0.71 31.73 15.24
C PRO A 242 0.37 30.59 14.29
N PHE A 243 0.79 30.71 13.02
CA PHE A 243 0.48 29.70 12.02
C PHE A 243 1.61 29.41 11.03
N VAL A 244 1.65 28.16 10.60
CA VAL A 244 2.48 27.65 9.49
C VAL A 244 1.59 27.11 8.38
N THR A 245 2.13 27.02 7.17
CA THR A 245 1.44 26.44 6.01
C THR A 245 2.19 25.20 5.53
N THR A 246 1.44 24.23 4.99
CA THR A 246 1.99 23.29 4.00
C THR A 246 2.29 24.05 2.70
N GLN A 247 2.97 23.40 1.76
CA GLN A 247 3.20 24.01 0.46
C GLN A 247 1.88 24.34 -0.26
N MET A 248 0.85 23.48 -0.18
CA MET A 248 -0.42 23.71 -0.86
C MET A 248 -1.40 24.60 -0.06
N GLY A 249 -1.14 24.83 1.23
CA GLY A 249 -1.86 25.77 2.09
C GLY A 249 -1.38 27.23 2.00
N LYS A 250 -0.37 27.52 1.18
CA LYS A 250 0.16 28.89 0.99
C LYS A 250 -0.91 29.86 0.50
N GLY A 251 -0.92 31.07 1.08
CA GLY A 251 -1.84 32.15 0.72
C GLY A 251 -3.28 32.02 1.22
N VAL A 252 -3.63 30.93 1.92
CA VAL A 252 -4.95 30.79 2.57
C VAL A 252 -5.17 31.94 3.56
N ILE A 253 -4.19 32.19 4.41
CA ILE A 253 -4.03 33.43 5.17
C ILE A 253 -2.88 34.18 4.50
N THR A 254 -2.95 35.52 4.45
CA THR A 254 -1.88 36.31 3.87
C THR A 254 -0.54 36.04 4.57
N GLU A 255 0.50 35.72 3.82
CA GLU A 255 1.83 35.46 4.36
C GLU A 255 2.59 36.74 4.75
N ALA A 256 1.95 37.91 4.58
CA ALA A 256 2.38 39.17 5.20
C ALA A 256 1.91 39.29 6.67
N HIS A 257 1.05 38.39 7.15
CA HIS A 257 0.52 38.46 8.50
C HIS A 257 1.64 38.40 9.57
N PRO A 258 1.61 39.23 10.62
CA PRO A 258 2.67 39.24 11.65
C PRO A 258 2.87 37.90 12.36
N LEU A 259 1.86 37.05 12.37
CA LEU A 259 1.89 35.72 13.01
C LEU A 259 2.20 34.55 12.06
N TYR A 260 2.51 34.81 10.79
CA TYR A 260 2.97 33.78 9.86
C TYR A 260 4.41 33.35 10.20
N LEU A 261 4.60 32.06 10.47
CA LEU A 261 5.88 31.49 10.89
C LEU A 261 6.67 30.81 9.76
N GLY A 262 6.08 30.67 8.57
CA GLY A 262 6.72 30.08 7.40
C GLY A 262 5.96 28.89 6.81
N CYS A 263 6.52 28.35 5.72
CA CYS A 263 5.97 27.22 4.97
C CYS A 263 6.84 25.99 5.18
N CYS A 264 6.21 24.84 5.46
CA CYS A 264 6.87 23.54 5.58
C CYS A 264 7.26 23.02 4.19
N ALA A 265 8.30 23.62 3.60
CA ALA A 265 8.81 23.26 2.28
C ALA A 265 9.68 21.98 2.31
N LEU A 266 10.30 21.70 3.45
CA LEU A 266 11.04 20.47 3.75
C LEU A 266 10.21 19.58 4.69
N SER A 267 10.71 18.39 5.01
CA SER A 267 10.02 17.46 5.95
C SER A 267 10.52 17.52 7.39
N ALA A 268 11.67 18.15 7.60
CA ALA A 268 12.30 18.35 8.89
C ALA A 268 13.38 19.42 8.71
N MET A 269 14.04 19.79 9.80
CA MET A 269 15.26 20.60 9.77
C MET A 269 15.08 21.94 9.05
N ASP A 270 13.98 22.63 9.37
CA ASP A 270 13.73 24.00 8.94
C ASP A 270 13.05 24.81 10.04
N TYR A 271 13.05 26.14 9.93
CA TYR A 271 12.50 27.04 10.95
C TYR A 271 11.04 26.74 11.32
N PRO A 272 10.11 26.44 10.38
CA PRO A 272 8.76 26.03 10.73
C PRO A 272 8.71 24.75 11.59
N HIS A 273 9.64 23.81 11.39
CA HIS A 273 9.69 22.57 12.17
C HIS A 273 10.11 22.81 13.62
N VAL A 274 11.01 23.78 13.86
CA VAL A 274 11.36 24.22 15.23
C VAL A 274 10.13 24.79 15.95
N CYS A 275 9.28 25.52 15.23
CA CYS A 275 8.01 26.00 15.77
C CYS A 275 7.03 24.84 16.02
N ILE A 276 6.96 23.84 15.13
CA ILE A 276 6.15 22.64 15.32
C ILE A 276 6.60 21.86 16.57
N GLU A 277 7.89 21.64 16.76
CA GLU A 277 8.42 20.96 17.95
C GLU A 277 8.20 21.74 19.24
N LYS A 278 8.18 23.07 19.17
CA LYS A 278 7.86 23.93 20.32
C LYS A 278 6.37 23.87 20.69
N ALA A 279 5.49 23.49 19.76
CA ALA A 279 4.06 23.42 20.02
C ALA A 279 3.73 22.24 20.94
N ASP A 280 2.81 22.46 21.87
CA ASP A 280 2.19 21.39 22.66
C ASP A 280 0.85 20.93 22.07
N LEU A 281 0.26 21.75 21.19
CA LEU A 281 -0.95 21.45 20.44
C LEU A 281 -0.86 22.00 19.01
N ILE A 282 -1.11 21.15 18.02
CA ILE A 282 -1.30 21.55 16.62
C ILE A 282 -2.79 21.50 16.27
N ILE A 283 -3.31 22.63 15.82
CA ILE A 283 -4.63 22.75 15.20
C ILE A 283 -4.43 22.55 13.70
N ASN A 284 -4.61 21.32 13.23
CA ASN A 284 -4.31 20.94 11.86
C ASN A 284 -5.57 21.03 10.98
N VAL A 285 -5.60 22.03 10.09
CA VAL A 285 -6.80 22.39 9.32
C VAL A 285 -6.63 22.05 7.84
N GLY A 286 -7.48 21.16 7.34
CA GLY A 286 -7.54 20.79 5.92
C GLY A 286 -6.31 20.06 5.40
N HIS A 287 -5.52 19.42 6.27
CA HIS A 287 -4.37 18.61 5.86
C HIS A 287 -4.78 17.21 5.40
N ASP A 288 -4.10 16.74 4.36
CA ASP A 288 -4.22 15.39 3.82
C ASP A 288 -2.85 14.72 3.82
N VAL A 289 -2.78 13.45 4.21
CA VAL A 289 -1.55 12.63 4.22
C VAL A 289 -0.94 12.40 2.84
N VAL A 290 -1.69 12.69 1.76
CA VAL A 290 -1.14 12.73 0.40
C VAL A 290 -0.14 13.88 0.24
N GLU A 291 -0.30 14.98 0.96
CA GLU A 291 0.77 15.96 1.08
C GLU A 291 1.90 15.35 1.91
N LYS A 292 3.15 15.60 1.50
CA LYS A 292 4.30 15.21 2.30
C LYS A 292 4.13 15.74 3.74
N PRO A 293 4.18 14.89 4.77
CA PRO A 293 3.80 15.28 6.12
C PRO A 293 4.70 16.43 6.62
N PRO A 294 4.13 17.50 7.19
CA PRO A 294 4.89 18.63 7.71
C PRO A 294 5.57 18.32 9.06
N PHE A 295 5.18 17.24 9.72
CA PHE A 295 5.80 16.71 10.94
C PHE A 295 5.43 15.23 11.12
N PHE A 296 6.16 14.55 11.99
CA PHE A 296 5.89 13.17 12.39
C PHE A 296 5.37 13.15 13.83
N MET A 297 4.29 12.43 14.08
CA MET A 297 3.74 12.26 15.44
C MET A 297 4.50 11.15 16.20
N GLU A 298 4.71 11.34 17.50
CA GLU A 298 5.32 10.34 18.38
C GLU A 298 4.36 9.94 19.51
N HIS A 299 4.32 8.65 19.86
CA HIS A 299 3.43 8.16 20.91
C HIS A 299 3.79 8.76 22.28
N GLY A 300 2.78 9.28 22.97
CA GLY A 300 2.92 9.80 24.34
C GLY A 300 3.71 11.11 24.43
N LYS A 301 4.01 11.78 23.33
CA LYS A 301 4.75 13.05 23.29
C LYS A 301 3.95 14.16 22.61
N PRO A 302 4.10 15.42 23.05
CA PRO A 302 3.59 16.55 22.30
C PRO A 302 4.32 16.71 20.96
N PRO A 303 3.72 17.42 19.98
CA PRO A 303 2.41 18.07 20.06
C PRO A 303 1.24 17.08 19.99
N LEU A 304 0.18 17.35 20.76
CA LEU A 304 -1.13 16.77 20.48
C LEU A 304 -1.68 17.38 19.18
N VAL A 305 -2.53 16.67 18.45
CA VAL A 305 -3.05 17.13 17.15
C VAL A 305 -4.57 17.09 17.13
N ILE A 306 -5.17 18.22 16.78
CA ILE A 306 -6.59 18.32 16.40
C ILE A 306 -6.66 18.33 14.87
N HIS A 307 -7.34 17.34 14.30
CA HIS A 307 -7.61 17.27 12.87
C HIS A 307 -8.97 17.91 12.56
N ILE A 308 -8.96 19.04 11.84
CA ILE A 308 -10.17 19.75 11.41
C ILE A 308 -10.28 19.64 9.89
N ASN A 309 -11.22 18.84 9.40
CA ASN A 309 -11.35 18.57 7.97
C ASN A 309 -12.78 18.17 7.57
N PHE A 310 -13.07 18.12 6.27
CA PHE A 310 -14.36 17.67 5.74
C PHE A 310 -14.60 16.17 5.91
N TYR A 311 -13.53 15.39 6.11
CA TYR A 311 -13.52 13.93 6.22
C TYR A 311 -12.52 13.50 7.29
N SER A 312 -12.69 12.28 7.81
CA SER A 312 -11.81 11.75 8.85
C SER A 312 -10.36 11.59 8.43
N ALA A 313 -9.46 11.67 9.41
CA ALA A 313 -8.04 11.43 9.18
C ALA A 313 -7.78 9.98 8.75
N LYS A 314 -6.82 9.78 7.84
CA LYS A 314 -6.26 8.45 7.59
C LYS A 314 -5.13 8.23 8.58
N VAL A 315 -5.35 7.31 9.52
CA VAL A 315 -4.34 6.97 10.54
C VAL A 315 -3.16 6.26 9.88
N ASP A 316 -1.97 6.79 10.12
CA ASP A 316 -0.68 6.25 9.68
C ASP A 316 0.31 6.31 10.86
N ASN A 317 1.41 5.55 10.80
CA ASN A 317 2.49 5.60 11.81
C ASN A 317 3.06 7.01 12.00
N VAL A 318 2.89 7.89 11.02
CA VAL A 318 3.39 9.28 11.06
C VAL A 318 2.33 10.32 11.43
N TYR A 319 1.04 9.95 11.40
CA TYR A 319 -0.07 10.88 11.59
C TYR A 319 -1.30 10.18 12.23
N PHE A 320 -1.52 10.43 13.51
CA PHE A 320 -2.57 9.83 14.34
C PHE A 320 -3.19 10.86 15.31
N PRO A 321 -4.12 11.73 14.86
CA PRO A 321 -4.63 12.85 15.67
C PRO A 321 -5.38 12.40 16.93
N GLN A 322 -5.28 13.19 18.01
CA GLN A 322 -5.96 12.90 19.29
C GLN A 322 -7.40 13.40 19.34
N LEU A 323 -7.76 14.33 18.45
CA LEU A 323 -9.15 14.77 18.28
C LEU A 323 -9.43 15.02 16.79
N GLU A 324 -10.58 14.55 16.33
CA GLU A 324 -11.10 14.84 15.00
C GLU A 324 -12.34 15.73 15.10
N VAL A 325 -12.36 16.82 14.33
CA VAL A 325 -13.49 17.73 14.16
C VAL A 325 -13.90 17.68 12.69
N ILE A 326 -14.83 16.77 12.39
CA ILE A 326 -15.21 16.43 11.02
C ILE A 326 -16.47 17.16 10.60
N GLY A 327 -16.38 17.93 9.52
CA GLY A 327 -17.49 18.68 8.94
C GLY A 327 -17.00 19.89 8.13
N ASP A 328 -17.90 20.81 7.82
CA ASP A 328 -17.55 22.06 7.14
C ASP A 328 -16.50 22.84 7.95
N ILE A 329 -15.28 22.95 7.40
CA ILE A 329 -14.13 23.56 8.10
C ILE A 329 -14.43 25.00 8.49
N ALA A 330 -15.05 25.79 7.61
CA ALA A 330 -15.35 27.19 7.89
C ALA A 330 -16.31 27.32 9.08
N ASN A 331 -17.35 26.48 9.13
CA ASN A 331 -18.27 26.43 10.25
C ASN A 331 -17.60 25.94 11.54
N ALA A 332 -16.76 24.91 11.48
CA ALA A 332 -16.03 24.41 12.65
C ALA A 332 -15.11 25.49 13.24
N ILE A 333 -14.31 26.14 12.40
CA ILE A 333 -13.42 27.24 12.81
C ILE A 333 -14.23 28.42 13.36
N TRP A 334 -15.38 28.76 12.75
CA TRP A 334 -16.27 29.78 13.29
C TRP A 334 -16.76 29.43 14.71
N GLN A 335 -17.27 28.22 14.92
CA GLN A 335 -17.76 27.81 16.25
C GLN A 335 -16.65 27.81 17.31
N ILE A 336 -15.46 27.32 16.96
CA ILE A 336 -14.29 27.33 17.85
C ILE A 336 -13.87 28.77 18.15
N LYS A 337 -13.76 29.63 17.12
CA LYS A 337 -13.42 31.05 17.26
C LYS A 337 -14.40 31.77 18.20
N GLU A 338 -15.70 31.53 18.06
CA GLU A 338 -16.69 32.19 18.91
C GLU A 338 -16.66 31.70 20.36
N SER A 339 -16.33 30.43 20.56
CA SER A 339 -16.29 29.80 21.89
C SER A 339 -14.94 29.94 22.60
N THR A 340 -13.93 30.53 21.94
CA THR A 340 -12.57 30.69 22.46
C THR A 340 -12.24 32.17 22.64
N SER A 341 -11.47 32.47 23.69
CA SER A 341 -10.83 33.77 23.91
C SER A 341 -9.32 33.61 23.97
N HIS A 342 -8.59 34.70 23.72
CA HIS A 342 -7.16 34.74 23.98
C HIS A 342 -6.87 34.34 25.45
N GLN A 343 -5.83 33.53 25.66
CA GLN A 343 -5.42 33.09 27.00
C GLN A 343 -4.13 33.79 27.40
N SER A 344 -4.08 34.33 28.61
CA SER A 344 -2.92 35.09 29.11
C SER A 344 -1.67 34.23 29.36
N HIS A 345 -1.83 32.91 29.43
CA HIS A 345 -0.72 31.96 29.65
C HIS A 345 -0.11 31.45 28.34
N TRP A 346 -0.67 31.83 27.18
CA TRP A 346 -0.06 31.50 25.89
C TRP A 346 1.27 32.23 25.74
N ASP A 347 2.32 31.50 25.37
CA ASP A 347 3.67 32.04 25.15
C ASP A 347 4.09 31.80 23.70
N TYR A 348 4.33 32.87 22.95
CA TYR A 348 4.78 32.77 21.55
C TYR A 348 6.16 33.38 21.34
N GLU A 349 6.85 33.85 22.38
CA GLU A 349 8.10 34.63 22.20
C GLU A 349 9.15 33.82 21.45
N TYR A 350 9.31 32.53 21.79
CA TYR A 350 10.27 31.65 21.12
C TYR A 350 9.92 31.40 19.64
N MET A 351 8.64 31.18 19.32
CA MET A 351 8.19 30.99 17.93
C MET A 351 8.38 32.28 17.11
N LEU A 352 8.05 33.44 17.70
CA LEU A 352 8.22 34.73 17.04
C LEU A 352 9.70 35.11 16.89
N GLN A 353 10.56 34.74 17.84
CA GLN A 353 12.01 34.88 17.68
C GLN A 353 12.54 33.97 16.57
N THR A 354 12.09 32.72 16.50
CA THR A 354 12.44 31.78 15.43
C THR A 354 12.00 32.31 14.07
N LYS A 355 10.83 32.95 13.98
CA LYS A 355 10.38 33.67 12.79
C LYS A 355 11.33 34.81 12.41
N ARG A 356 11.75 35.66 13.36
CA ARG A 356 12.70 36.76 13.09
C ARG A 356 14.01 36.21 12.50
N ASP A 357 14.51 35.11 13.07
CA ASP A 357 15.74 34.46 12.61
C ASP A 357 15.55 33.88 11.20
N MET A 358 14.40 33.26 10.92
CA MET A 358 14.03 32.79 9.58
C MET A 358 14.01 33.96 8.58
N GLU A 359 13.36 35.07 8.92
CA GLU A 359 13.27 36.24 8.04
C GLU A 359 14.64 36.89 7.76
N ILE A 360 15.58 36.82 8.71
CA ILE A 360 16.98 37.23 8.49
C ILE A 360 17.67 36.26 7.54
N HIS A 361 17.55 34.95 7.78
CA HIS A 361 18.16 33.91 6.95
C HIS A 361 17.66 33.95 5.51
N MET A 362 16.36 34.19 5.32
CA MET A 362 15.73 34.32 4.00
C MET A 362 16.22 35.53 3.19
N ARG A 363 16.95 36.49 3.78
CA ARG A 363 17.58 37.60 3.05
C ARG A 363 18.90 37.19 2.38
N ILE A 364 19.45 36.05 2.73
CA ILE A 364 20.70 35.58 2.13
C ILE A 364 20.44 35.25 0.65
N GLY A 365 21.18 35.91 -0.25
CA GLY A 365 21.11 35.68 -1.69
C GLY A 365 20.00 36.41 -2.45
N VAL A 366 19.16 37.22 -1.78
CA VAL A 366 18.03 37.92 -2.45
C VAL A 366 18.47 39.07 -3.35
N ASP A 367 19.69 39.58 -3.17
CA ASP A 367 20.32 40.63 -3.98
C ASP A 367 21.66 40.16 -4.55
N ASP A 368 21.88 38.83 -4.63
CA ASP A 368 23.09 38.26 -5.19
C ASP A 368 23.25 38.66 -6.67
N SER A 369 24.44 39.14 -7.05
CA SER A 369 24.75 39.61 -8.40
C SER A 369 25.43 38.56 -9.27
N SER A 370 25.62 37.34 -8.76
CA SER A 370 26.32 36.28 -9.48
C SER A 370 25.47 35.71 -10.62
N PHE A 371 26.15 35.20 -11.65
CA PHE A 371 25.53 34.60 -12.82
C PHE A 371 26.23 33.27 -13.18
N PRO A 372 25.52 32.20 -13.60
CA PRO A 372 24.06 32.01 -13.60
C PRO A 372 23.41 32.31 -12.24
N MET A 373 22.14 32.72 -12.25
CA MET A 373 21.47 33.26 -11.06
C MET A 373 21.23 32.18 -10.01
N VAL A 374 21.24 32.59 -8.74
CA VAL A 374 20.80 31.73 -7.62
C VAL A 374 19.27 31.77 -7.49
N PRO A 375 18.60 30.66 -7.13
CA PRO A 375 17.14 30.59 -7.04
C PRO A 375 16.51 31.65 -6.15
N GLN A 376 17.19 32.02 -5.06
CA GLN A 376 16.72 33.01 -4.09
C GLN A 376 16.53 34.39 -4.74
N ARG A 377 17.51 34.84 -5.54
CA ARG A 377 17.43 36.09 -6.31
C ARG A 377 16.29 36.04 -7.32
N VAL A 378 16.15 34.93 -8.05
CA VAL A 378 15.06 34.72 -9.01
C VAL A 378 13.68 34.85 -8.34
N VAL A 379 13.49 34.17 -7.21
CA VAL A 379 12.23 34.21 -6.45
C VAL A 379 11.95 35.62 -5.91
N ALA A 380 12.97 36.29 -5.37
CA ALA A 380 12.84 37.63 -4.81
C ALA A 380 12.44 38.66 -5.87
N ASP A 381 13.13 38.68 -7.02
CA ASP A 381 12.83 39.60 -8.11
C ASP A 381 11.45 39.34 -8.73
N LEU A 382 11.06 38.07 -8.89
CA LEU A 382 9.72 37.75 -9.37
C LEU A 382 8.63 38.21 -8.38
N ARG A 383 8.84 38.03 -7.07
CA ARG A 383 7.88 38.52 -6.06
C ARG A 383 7.81 40.04 -6.03
N ARG A 384 8.94 40.75 -6.21
CA ARG A 384 8.99 42.23 -6.31
C ARG A 384 8.21 42.74 -7.53
N ALA A 385 8.28 42.04 -8.66
CA ALA A 385 7.60 42.44 -9.89
C ALA A 385 6.10 42.08 -9.90
N MET A 386 5.71 40.96 -9.28
CA MET A 386 4.34 40.48 -9.31
C MET A 386 3.41 41.29 -8.40
N PRO A 387 2.18 41.64 -8.84
CA PRO A 387 1.17 42.23 -7.96
C PRO A 387 0.62 41.20 -6.96
N ASP A 388 -0.03 41.67 -5.90
CA ASP A 388 -0.55 40.81 -4.81
C ASP A 388 -1.56 39.77 -5.30
N ASP A 389 -2.35 40.10 -6.34
CA ASP A 389 -3.36 39.23 -6.94
C ASP A 389 -2.87 38.46 -8.17
N GLY A 390 -1.60 38.68 -8.56
CA GLY A 390 -0.93 38.00 -9.66
C GLY A 390 -0.70 36.53 -9.35
N VAL A 391 -0.78 35.68 -10.37
CA VAL A 391 -0.75 34.22 -10.21
C VAL A 391 0.52 33.65 -10.81
N VAL A 392 1.29 32.93 -9.99
CA VAL A 392 2.45 32.15 -10.41
C VAL A 392 2.06 30.67 -10.43
N CYS A 393 2.14 30.05 -11.61
CA CYS A 393 1.93 28.61 -11.80
C CYS A 393 3.29 27.92 -11.86
N LEU A 394 3.60 27.14 -10.83
CA LEU A 394 4.86 26.42 -10.71
C LEU A 394 4.76 25.02 -11.31
N ASP A 395 5.75 24.70 -12.12
CA ASP A 395 6.08 23.32 -12.46
C ASP A 395 6.90 22.68 -11.33
N ASN A 396 7.21 21.37 -11.43
CA ASN A 396 7.99 20.65 -10.44
C ASN A 396 9.49 20.59 -10.77
N GLY A 397 10.33 20.90 -9.79
CA GLY A 397 11.79 20.89 -9.91
C GLY A 397 12.46 21.40 -8.64
N MET A 398 13.79 21.55 -8.66
CA MET A 398 14.56 21.99 -7.48
C MET A 398 14.11 23.37 -6.97
N TYR A 399 13.88 24.30 -7.89
CA TYR A 399 13.40 25.65 -7.58
C TYR A 399 12.08 25.67 -6.80
N LYS A 400 11.25 24.61 -6.88
CA LYS A 400 9.98 24.53 -6.13
C LYS A 400 10.20 24.73 -4.63
N ILE A 401 11.27 24.15 -4.08
CA ILE A 401 11.62 24.30 -2.66
C ILE A 401 11.86 25.78 -2.33
N TRP A 402 12.59 26.49 -3.18
CA TRP A 402 12.89 27.91 -3.01
C TRP A 402 11.67 28.80 -3.17
N PHE A 403 10.76 28.47 -4.09
CA PHE A 403 9.48 29.17 -4.18
C PHE A 403 8.59 28.91 -2.96
N ALA A 404 8.48 27.66 -2.51
CA ALA A 404 7.67 27.32 -1.32
C ALA A 404 8.19 28.04 -0.07
N ARG A 405 9.52 28.13 0.09
CA ARG A 405 10.18 28.85 1.19
C ARG A 405 10.07 30.36 1.05
N CYS A 406 10.48 30.91 -0.10
CA CYS A 406 10.80 32.34 -0.24
C CYS A 406 9.71 33.18 -0.92
N TYR A 407 8.83 32.58 -1.73
CA TYR A 407 7.76 33.33 -2.38
C TYR A 407 6.58 33.51 -1.42
N LYS A 408 6.37 34.75 -0.96
CA LYS A 408 5.21 35.08 -0.12
C LYS A 408 3.93 35.18 -0.97
N ALA A 409 2.93 34.39 -0.62
CA ALA A 409 1.60 34.46 -1.22
C ALA A 409 0.69 35.38 -0.38
N TYR A 410 0.27 36.50 -0.95
CA TYR A 410 -0.55 37.50 -0.25
C TYR A 410 -2.05 37.27 -0.40
N GLN A 411 -2.45 36.47 -1.38
CA GLN A 411 -3.83 36.06 -1.64
C GLN A 411 -3.89 34.55 -1.93
N PRO A 412 -5.05 33.90 -1.74
CA PRO A 412 -5.25 32.49 -2.05
C PRO A 412 -5.04 32.23 -3.53
N ASN A 413 -4.56 31.04 -3.88
CA ASN A 413 -4.39 30.62 -5.27
C ASN A 413 -3.55 31.59 -6.14
N THR A 414 -2.61 32.30 -5.53
CA THR A 414 -1.63 33.15 -6.24
C THR A 414 -0.27 32.47 -6.44
N LEU A 415 -0.01 31.38 -5.71
CA LEU A 415 1.09 30.46 -5.97
C LEU A 415 0.52 29.06 -6.15
N LEU A 416 0.37 28.63 -7.40
CA LEU A 416 -0.12 27.31 -7.73
C LEU A 416 1.07 26.36 -7.82
N LEU A 417 1.26 25.57 -6.77
CA LEU A 417 2.22 24.47 -6.74
C LEU A 417 1.49 23.15 -6.44
N ASP A 418 2.13 22.05 -6.83
CA ASP A 418 1.72 20.69 -6.51
C ASP A 418 2.79 20.00 -5.65
N ASN A 419 2.33 19.37 -4.58
CA ASN A 419 3.15 18.55 -3.70
C ASN A 419 2.46 17.24 -3.30
N ALA A 420 1.44 16.84 -4.08
CA ALA A 420 0.75 15.57 -3.95
C ALA A 420 1.40 14.51 -4.85
N LEU A 421 1.34 14.70 -6.18
CA LEU A 421 1.99 13.82 -7.15
C LEU A 421 3.39 14.32 -7.55
N ALA A 422 3.66 15.61 -7.36
CA ALA A 422 4.87 16.30 -7.80
C ALA A 422 5.09 16.20 -9.32
N THR A 423 4.01 16.38 -10.09
CA THR A 423 3.98 16.21 -11.55
C THR A 423 4.77 17.28 -12.29
N MET A 424 5.70 16.86 -13.15
CA MET A 424 6.40 17.75 -14.08
C MET A 424 5.55 18.02 -15.34
N GLY A 425 5.68 19.21 -15.91
CA GLY A 425 5.00 19.64 -17.13
C GLY A 425 3.64 20.33 -16.90
N ALA A 426 3.16 20.46 -15.66
CA ALA A 426 1.86 21.06 -15.35
C ALA A 426 1.88 22.60 -15.31
N GLY A 427 3.05 23.24 -15.23
CA GLY A 427 3.18 24.67 -14.97
C GLY A 427 2.59 25.54 -16.08
N LEU A 428 3.00 25.30 -17.34
CA LEU A 428 2.49 26.03 -18.51
C LEU A 428 0.99 25.79 -18.75
N PRO A 429 0.47 24.54 -18.78
CA PRO A 429 -0.96 24.28 -18.90
C PRO A 429 -1.79 24.96 -17.80
N SER A 430 -1.34 24.93 -16.55
CA SER A 430 -2.02 25.62 -15.44
C SER A 430 -2.12 27.13 -15.69
N ALA A 431 -1.04 27.74 -16.18
CA ALA A 431 -1.02 29.17 -16.49
C ALA A 431 -1.95 29.55 -17.63
N ILE A 432 -2.06 28.71 -18.67
CA ILE A 432 -3.04 28.87 -19.76
C ILE A 432 -4.47 28.89 -19.19
N ALA A 433 -4.82 27.93 -18.33
CA ALA A 433 -6.12 27.88 -17.70
C ALA A 433 -6.41 29.12 -16.83
N VAL A 434 -5.41 29.58 -16.06
CA VAL A 434 -5.54 30.82 -15.25
C VAL A 434 -5.76 32.04 -16.15
N SER A 435 -4.97 32.21 -17.21
CA SER A 435 -5.10 33.34 -18.15
C SER A 435 -6.46 33.35 -18.86
N LEU A 436 -7.05 32.18 -19.12
CA LEU A 436 -8.40 32.06 -19.67
C LEU A 436 -9.49 32.46 -18.67
N LEU A 437 -9.37 32.00 -17.41
CA LEU A 437 -10.34 32.30 -16.36
C LEU A 437 -10.27 33.74 -15.87
N TYR A 438 -9.07 34.33 -15.84
CA TYR A 438 -8.79 35.64 -15.26
C TYR A 438 -7.90 36.48 -16.17
N PRO A 439 -8.38 36.89 -17.35
CA PRO A 439 -7.59 37.61 -18.36
C PRO A 439 -7.02 38.96 -17.88
N GLN A 440 -7.61 39.53 -16.83
CA GLN A 440 -7.15 40.78 -16.21
C GLN A 440 -5.94 40.59 -15.28
N LYS A 441 -5.69 39.38 -14.79
CA LYS A 441 -4.60 39.11 -13.84
C LYS A 441 -3.26 38.97 -14.57
N LYS A 442 -2.18 39.32 -13.87
CA LYS A 442 -0.83 38.97 -14.33
C LYS A 442 -0.57 37.51 -14.02
N VAL A 443 -0.21 36.73 -15.04
CA VAL A 443 -0.01 35.28 -14.94
C VAL A 443 1.40 34.95 -15.40
N VAL A 444 2.10 34.17 -14.57
CA VAL A 444 3.45 33.69 -14.87
C VAL A 444 3.51 32.17 -14.70
N ALA A 445 3.95 31.46 -15.72
CA ALA A 445 4.38 30.06 -15.58
C ALA A 445 5.88 30.05 -15.21
N VAL A 446 6.26 29.34 -14.16
CA VAL A 446 7.68 29.12 -13.80
C VAL A 446 7.98 27.64 -13.91
N CYS A 447 8.82 27.29 -14.88
CA CYS A 447 9.14 25.93 -15.24
C CYS A 447 10.65 25.71 -15.18
N GLY A 448 11.10 24.52 -14.81
CA GLY A 448 12.44 24.06 -15.17
C GLY A 448 12.49 23.74 -16.66
N ASP A 449 13.69 23.75 -17.24
CA ASP A 449 13.94 23.34 -18.62
C ASP A 449 13.35 21.97 -18.99
N GLY A 450 13.61 20.93 -18.18
CA GLY A 450 13.12 19.59 -18.42
C GLY A 450 11.60 19.46 -18.28
N GLY A 451 11.00 20.13 -17.28
CA GLY A 451 9.55 20.14 -17.08
C GLY A 451 8.81 20.90 -18.18
N PHE A 452 9.33 22.06 -18.58
CA PHE A 452 8.78 22.86 -19.68
C PHE A 452 8.65 22.02 -20.95
N MET A 453 9.70 21.29 -21.32
CA MET A 453 9.73 20.48 -22.54
C MET A 453 8.72 19.31 -22.57
N MET A 454 8.10 18.95 -21.45
CA MET A 454 7.07 17.89 -21.42
C MET A 454 5.73 18.34 -22.01
N ASN A 455 5.40 19.63 -21.93
CA ASN A 455 4.18 20.20 -22.51
C ASN A 455 4.43 21.54 -23.24
N SER A 456 5.65 21.79 -23.71
CA SER A 456 6.03 23.05 -24.35
C SER A 456 5.29 23.31 -25.67
N GLN A 457 4.76 22.26 -26.31
CA GLN A 457 3.89 22.36 -27.47
C GLN A 457 2.65 23.23 -27.23
N GLU A 458 2.22 23.39 -25.97
CA GLU A 458 1.08 24.25 -25.60
C GLU A 458 1.40 25.75 -25.70
N MET A 459 2.65 26.14 -25.99
CA MET A 459 2.97 27.49 -26.45
C MET A 459 2.14 27.86 -27.68
N GLU A 460 1.87 26.90 -28.58
CA GLU A 460 0.94 27.12 -29.70
C GLU A 460 -0.46 27.44 -29.21
N THR A 461 -0.96 26.70 -28.21
CA THR A 461 -2.32 26.90 -27.70
C THR A 461 -2.44 28.28 -27.02
N ALA A 462 -1.44 28.68 -26.24
CA ALA A 462 -1.40 30.02 -25.65
C ALA A 462 -1.39 31.13 -26.72
N MET A 463 -0.64 30.94 -27.82
CA MET A 463 -0.57 31.88 -28.94
C MET A 463 -1.88 31.97 -29.72
N ARG A 464 -2.48 30.83 -30.07
CA ARG A 464 -3.75 30.75 -30.80
C ARG A 464 -4.91 31.36 -30.02
N LEU A 465 -4.87 31.28 -28.70
CA LEU A 465 -5.85 31.90 -27.80
C LEU A 465 -5.53 33.37 -27.48
N HIS A 466 -4.44 33.92 -28.03
CA HIS A 466 -4.00 35.30 -27.84
C HIS A 466 -3.86 35.69 -26.36
N LEU A 467 -3.34 34.76 -25.54
CA LEU A 467 -3.23 34.97 -24.10
C LEU A 467 -2.12 35.95 -23.75
N ASN A 468 -2.32 36.68 -22.65
CA ASN A 468 -1.28 37.50 -22.05
C ASN A 468 -0.62 36.73 -20.90
N LEU A 469 0.45 36.00 -21.23
CA LEU A 469 1.12 35.05 -20.36
C LEU A 469 2.64 35.21 -20.46
N THR A 470 3.33 35.20 -19.32
CA THR A 470 4.80 35.13 -19.28
C THR A 470 5.23 33.75 -18.80
N VAL A 471 6.10 33.09 -19.56
CA VAL A 471 6.72 31.82 -19.20
C VAL A 471 8.17 32.09 -18.80
N ILE A 472 8.60 31.57 -17.65
CA ILE A 472 9.96 31.65 -17.16
C ILE A 472 10.52 30.24 -17.15
N ILE A 473 11.63 30.03 -17.86
CA ILE A 473 12.37 28.77 -17.86
C ILE A 473 13.61 28.96 -17.01
N LEU A 474 13.70 28.20 -15.92
CA LEU A 474 14.90 28.10 -15.10
C LEU A 474 15.77 26.99 -15.70
N ASN A 475 16.86 27.40 -16.36
CA ASN A 475 17.71 26.51 -17.13
C ASN A 475 19.01 26.19 -16.37
N ASP A 476 19.14 24.96 -15.88
CA ASP A 476 20.39 24.38 -15.36
C ASP A 476 20.94 23.25 -16.26
N ASN A 477 20.32 23.02 -17.43
CA ASN A 477 20.61 21.93 -18.36
C ASN A 477 20.58 20.56 -17.67
N ALA A 478 19.64 20.35 -16.74
CA ALA A 478 19.59 19.11 -15.96
C ALA A 478 18.22 18.85 -15.31
N TYR A 479 17.98 17.58 -14.95
CA TYR A 479 16.98 17.25 -13.93
C TYR A 479 17.54 17.52 -12.52
N GLY A 480 17.70 18.81 -12.17
CA GLY A 480 18.44 19.29 -11.00
C GLY A 480 18.00 18.72 -9.64
N MET A 481 16.68 18.51 -9.42
CA MET A 481 16.16 17.90 -8.19
C MET A 481 16.70 16.47 -7.98
N ILE A 482 16.69 15.66 -9.03
CA ILE A 482 17.15 14.26 -8.95
C ILE A 482 18.67 14.21 -8.82
N LYS A 483 19.38 15.16 -9.45
CA LYS A 483 20.85 15.27 -9.37
C LYS A 483 21.29 15.59 -7.94
N TRP A 484 20.53 16.45 -7.26
CA TRP A 484 20.71 16.73 -5.84
C TRP A 484 20.43 15.50 -4.96
N LYS A 485 19.39 14.71 -5.27
CA LYS A 485 19.07 13.47 -4.54
C LYS A 485 20.12 12.36 -4.73
N GLN A 486 20.67 12.17 -5.94
CA GLN A 486 21.77 11.23 -6.16
C GLN A 486 22.98 11.58 -5.27
N ASN A 487 23.34 12.87 -5.18
CA ASN A 487 24.43 13.30 -4.31
C ASN A 487 24.14 13.01 -2.83
N HIS A 488 22.89 13.22 -2.36
CA HIS A 488 22.50 12.89 -0.98
C HIS A 488 22.59 11.41 -0.65
N ALA A 489 22.27 10.55 -1.62
CA ALA A 489 22.36 9.11 -1.47
C ALA A 489 23.80 8.58 -1.62
N GLY A 490 24.79 9.45 -1.85
CA GLY A 490 26.17 9.05 -2.09
C GLY A 490 26.40 8.40 -3.46
N PHE A 491 25.46 8.52 -4.39
CA PHE A 491 25.57 7.97 -5.73
C PHE A 491 26.35 8.91 -6.66
N SER A 492 27.04 8.32 -7.65
CA SER A 492 27.60 9.09 -8.76
C SER A 492 26.50 9.72 -9.60
N LYS A 493 26.71 10.96 -10.04
CA LYS A 493 25.81 11.64 -10.99
C LYS A 493 25.74 10.84 -12.29
N PHE A 494 24.55 10.41 -12.68
CA PHE A 494 24.34 9.62 -13.91
C PHE A 494 22.96 9.86 -14.52
N GLY A 495 22.92 10.16 -15.82
CA GLY A 495 21.69 10.18 -16.63
C GLY A 495 20.76 11.38 -16.42
N LEU A 496 21.29 12.52 -15.95
CA LEU A 496 20.47 13.68 -15.54
C LEU A 496 20.82 15.01 -16.22
N ASP A 497 21.84 15.03 -17.08
CA ASP A 497 22.22 16.21 -17.85
C ASP A 497 21.42 16.27 -19.16
N LEU A 498 21.05 17.47 -19.60
CA LEU A 498 20.22 17.73 -20.77
C LEU A 498 20.97 18.58 -21.80
N GLU A 499 20.71 18.33 -23.08
CA GLU A 499 21.09 19.22 -24.17
C GLU A 499 19.84 19.96 -24.66
N ASN A 500 19.58 21.14 -24.09
CA ASN A 500 18.37 21.90 -24.39
C ASN A 500 18.45 22.67 -25.71
N PRO A 501 17.29 22.94 -26.37
CA PRO A 501 17.24 23.84 -27.51
C PRO A 501 17.48 25.31 -27.09
N ASP A 502 17.78 26.18 -28.06
CA ASP A 502 17.75 27.62 -27.81
C ASP A 502 16.29 28.05 -27.54
N PHE A 503 15.95 28.27 -26.27
CA PHE A 503 14.59 28.61 -25.85
C PHE A 503 14.08 29.94 -26.40
N VAL A 504 14.97 30.89 -26.72
CA VAL A 504 14.59 32.16 -27.35
C VAL A 504 14.17 31.93 -28.80
N ALA A 505 14.96 31.16 -29.55
CA ALA A 505 14.61 30.76 -30.90
C ALA A 505 13.33 29.89 -30.91
N TYR A 506 13.21 28.98 -29.93
CA TYR A 506 12.04 28.14 -29.73
C TYR A 506 10.76 28.97 -29.54
N ALA A 507 10.78 29.97 -28.65
CA ALA A 507 9.65 30.87 -28.44
C ALA A 507 9.25 31.60 -29.74
N ARG A 508 10.26 32.13 -30.46
CA ARG A 508 10.05 32.84 -31.73
C ARG A 508 9.46 31.94 -32.81
N SER A 509 9.74 30.64 -32.80
CA SER A 509 9.16 29.69 -33.76
C SER A 509 7.64 29.56 -33.65
N TYR A 510 7.06 29.82 -32.46
CA TYR A 510 5.61 29.90 -32.24
C TYR A 510 5.04 31.32 -32.44
N GLY A 511 5.90 32.31 -32.72
CA GLY A 511 5.53 33.73 -32.77
C GLY A 511 5.48 34.43 -31.40
N ALA A 512 5.90 33.75 -30.33
CA ALA A 512 6.04 34.36 -29.01
C ALA A 512 7.32 35.22 -28.93
N ILE A 513 7.38 36.12 -27.96
CA ILE A 513 8.57 36.95 -27.72
C ILE A 513 9.51 36.20 -26.78
N GLY A 514 10.71 35.86 -27.26
CA GLY A 514 11.74 35.19 -26.47
C GLY A 514 12.81 36.17 -25.95
N TYR A 515 13.14 36.04 -24.67
CA TYR A 515 14.20 36.75 -23.97
C TYR A 515 15.14 35.78 -23.27
N ARG A 516 16.43 36.14 -23.19
CA ARG A 516 17.43 35.42 -22.40
C ARG A 516 18.07 36.39 -21.43
N VAL A 517 18.07 36.04 -20.15
CA VAL A 517 18.80 36.78 -19.13
C VAL A 517 20.30 36.47 -19.28
N THR A 518 21.12 37.51 -19.26
CA THR A 518 22.57 37.49 -19.43
C THR A 518 23.32 37.94 -18.18
N ASN A 519 22.64 38.63 -17.25
CA ASN A 519 23.16 39.05 -15.95
C ASN A 519 22.02 39.17 -14.92
N ALA A 520 22.33 39.14 -13.62
CA ALA A 520 21.30 39.14 -12.58
C ALA A 520 20.52 40.47 -12.47
N ASP A 521 21.15 41.60 -12.76
CA ASP A 521 20.57 42.93 -12.47
C ASP A 521 19.54 43.38 -13.51
N GLU A 522 19.56 42.81 -14.72
CA GLU A 522 18.53 43.10 -15.73
C GLU A 522 17.22 42.33 -15.52
N TYR A 523 17.24 41.25 -14.73
CA TYR A 523 16.10 40.34 -14.61
C TYR A 523 14.84 41.03 -14.07
N LEU A 524 14.96 41.79 -12.98
CA LEU A 524 13.84 42.53 -12.39
C LEU A 524 13.25 43.55 -13.38
N LYS A 525 14.11 44.24 -14.13
CA LYS A 525 13.68 45.20 -15.15
C LYS A 525 12.93 44.49 -16.28
N LEU A 526 13.44 43.36 -16.74
CA LEU A 526 12.83 42.55 -17.79
C LEU A 526 11.47 41.96 -17.36
N LEU A 527 11.36 41.51 -16.11
CA LEU A 527 10.08 41.09 -15.53
C LEU A 527 9.06 42.23 -15.57
N HIS A 528 9.47 43.42 -15.14
CA HIS A 528 8.62 44.61 -15.18
C HIS A 528 8.19 44.96 -16.61
N GLU A 529 9.11 44.86 -17.57
CA GLU A 529 8.82 45.07 -18.98
C GLU A 529 7.78 44.06 -19.48
N CYS A 530 8.02 42.75 -19.30
CA CYS A 530 7.14 41.70 -19.80
C CYS A 530 5.74 41.74 -19.17
N LEU A 531 5.64 42.08 -17.88
CA LEU A 531 4.38 42.09 -17.15
C LEU A 531 3.56 43.35 -17.39
N PHE A 532 4.20 44.52 -17.55
CA PHE A 532 3.50 45.81 -17.55
C PHE A 532 3.66 46.66 -18.81
N LEU A 533 4.79 46.55 -19.54
CA LEU A 533 5.15 47.49 -20.61
C LEU A 533 5.10 46.88 -22.01
N SER A 534 5.42 45.60 -22.16
CA SER A 534 5.41 44.89 -23.45
C SER A 534 3.99 44.74 -24.00
N PRO A 535 3.82 44.67 -25.35
CA PRO A 535 2.52 44.42 -25.96
C PRO A 535 1.86 43.15 -25.41
N HIS A 536 0.53 43.14 -25.37
CA HIS A 536 -0.26 41.96 -25.00
C HIS A 536 0.18 40.75 -25.85
N GLY A 537 0.31 39.58 -25.22
CA GLY A 537 0.74 38.35 -25.89
C GLY A 537 1.59 37.44 -24.99
N VAL A 538 2.09 36.35 -25.56
CA VAL A 538 2.89 35.33 -24.86
C VAL A 538 4.38 35.68 -24.92
N LYS A 539 5.04 35.65 -23.77
CA LYS A 539 6.48 35.89 -23.62
C LYS A 539 7.15 34.68 -22.99
N LEU A 540 8.40 34.42 -23.36
CA LEU A 540 9.25 33.42 -22.74
C LEU A 540 10.55 34.08 -22.30
N ILE A 541 10.92 33.90 -21.04
CA ILE A 541 12.16 34.38 -20.44
C ILE A 541 12.97 33.17 -20.01
N GLU A 542 14.10 32.93 -20.67
CA GLU A 542 15.09 31.97 -20.21
C GLU A 542 15.99 32.61 -19.16
N VAL A 543 16.08 31.96 -18.00
CA VAL A 543 16.90 32.38 -16.86
C VAL A 543 17.89 31.25 -16.53
N PRO A 544 19.17 31.40 -16.89
CA PRO A 544 20.19 30.46 -16.45
C PRO A 544 20.31 30.47 -14.92
N VAL A 545 20.25 29.30 -14.30
CA VAL A 545 20.32 29.13 -12.85
C VAL A 545 21.40 28.14 -12.44
N LYS A 546 21.93 28.31 -11.22
CA LYS A 546 22.87 27.38 -10.60
C LYS A 546 22.43 27.05 -9.18
N TYR A 547 22.60 25.79 -8.78
CA TYR A 547 22.04 25.27 -7.51
C TYR A 547 23.09 24.94 -6.45
N GLU A 548 24.39 24.99 -6.73
CA GLU A 548 25.44 24.48 -5.83
C GLU A 548 25.41 25.13 -4.44
N TRP A 549 25.41 26.46 -4.40
CA TRP A 549 25.37 27.20 -3.15
C TRP A 549 24.00 27.10 -2.46
N ALA A 550 22.92 27.14 -3.23
CA ALA A 550 21.57 26.96 -2.71
C ALA A 550 21.41 25.58 -2.05
N ASN A 551 21.91 24.51 -2.70
CA ASN A 551 21.91 23.16 -2.14
C ASN A 551 22.73 23.09 -0.86
N HIS A 552 23.90 23.74 -0.79
CA HIS A 552 24.68 23.80 0.45
C HIS A 552 23.86 24.33 1.66
N ILE A 553 23.00 25.32 1.42
CA ILE A 553 22.11 25.85 2.46
C ILE A 553 21.14 24.76 2.95
N LEU A 554 20.52 24.01 2.03
CA LEU A 554 19.58 22.93 2.37
C LEU A 554 20.27 21.74 3.04
N ASP A 555 21.49 21.42 2.62
CA ASP A 555 22.16 20.15 2.95
C ASP A 555 22.98 20.24 4.23
N LYS A 556 23.49 21.44 4.56
CA LYS A 556 24.47 21.64 5.63
C LYS A 556 24.09 22.79 6.55
N GLU A 557 23.85 23.98 5.99
CA GLU A 557 23.65 25.18 6.79
C GLU A 557 22.37 25.12 7.63
N LEU A 558 21.23 24.84 6.99
CA LEU A 558 19.93 24.74 7.68
C LEU A 558 19.93 23.61 8.71
N PRO A 559 20.31 22.36 8.40
CA PRO A 559 20.40 21.31 9.40
C PRO A 559 21.23 21.72 10.62
N GLY A 560 22.44 22.26 10.42
CA GLY A 560 23.30 22.68 11.52
C GLY A 560 22.77 23.88 12.33
N LEU A 561 22.01 24.79 11.71
CA LEU A 561 21.31 25.86 12.42
C LEU A 561 20.12 25.33 13.23
N MET A 562 19.38 24.36 12.68
CA MET A 562 18.18 23.81 13.30
C MET A 562 18.52 22.88 14.46
N GLU A 563 19.54 22.03 14.34
CA GLU A 563 20.03 21.18 15.45
C GLU A 563 20.30 22.01 16.71
N LYS A 564 21.05 23.11 16.57
CA LYS A 564 21.35 24.03 17.68
C LYS A 564 20.10 24.66 18.30
N LYS A 565 19.08 24.96 17.49
CA LYS A 565 17.82 25.53 17.96
C LYS A 565 16.95 24.49 18.64
N MET A 566 16.86 23.28 18.09
CA MET A 566 16.08 22.15 18.63
C MET A 566 16.66 21.63 19.95
N GLU A 567 17.98 21.63 20.13
CA GLU A 567 18.63 21.35 21.42
C GLU A 567 18.18 22.34 22.51
N ALA A 568 18.06 23.63 22.18
CA ALA A 568 17.58 24.64 23.11
C ALA A 568 16.08 24.45 23.49
N VAL A 569 15.26 23.97 22.54
CA VAL A 569 13.85 23.59 22.81
C VAL A 569 13.79 22.40 23.76
N THR A 570 14.53 21.33 23.45
CA THR A 570 14.54 20.08 24.23
C THR A 570 15.02 20.30 25.67
N THR A 571 16.06 21.13 25.86
CA THR A 571 16.57 21.50 27.19
C THR A 571 15.50 22.23 28.01
N THR A 572 14.74 23.12 27.37
CA THR A 572 13.65 23.88 28.03
C THR A 572 12.45 22.99 28.38
N ILE A 573 12.07 22.06 27.50
CA ILE A 573 10.98 21.09 27.75
C ILE A 573 11.37 20.11 28.86
N SER A 574 12.61 19.62 28.88
CA SER A 574 13.12 18.74 29.94
C SER A 574 13.14 19.44 31.31
N LEU A 575 13.50 20.73 31.36
CA LEU A 575 13.45 21.54 32.57
C LEU A 575 12.01 21.77 33.03
N ALA A 576 11.08 22.13 32.13
CA ALA A 576 9.67 22.34 32.46
C ALA A 576 8.95 21.06 32.91
N LEU A 577 9.26 19.90 32.30
CA LEU A 577 8.73 18.59 32.74
C LEU A 577 9.29 18.18 34.11
N SER A 578 10.55 18.55 34.41
CA SER A 578 11.17 18.31 35.73
C SER A 578 10.60 19.22 36.82
N GLU A 579 10.24 20.47 36.49
CA GLU A 579 9.59 21.41 37.40
C GLU A 579 8.09 21.09 37.59
N ALA A 580 7.40 20.63 36.55
CA ALA A 580 6.01 20.15 36.65
C ALA A 580 5.89 18.86 37.48
N ALA A 581 6.93 18.03 37.51
CA ALA A 581 7.04 16.88 38.41
C ALA A 581 7.29 17.26 39.89
N ALA A 582 7.57 18.54 40.18
CA ALA A 582 7.94 19.05 41.50
C ALA A 582 6.88 19.96 42.17
N ILE A 583 5.60 19.88 41.77
CA ILE A 583 4.50 20.59 42.44
C ILE A 583 3.77 19.65 43.46
N PRO A 584 3.46 20.11 44.69
CA PRO A 584 2.95 19.24 45.76
C PRO A 584 1.59 18.58 45.48
N LYS A 585 1.36 17.46 46.17
CA LYS A 585 0.17 16.56 46.22
C LYS A 585 -1.24 17.18 46.40
N THR A 586 -1.46 18.48 46.19
CA THR A 586 -2.74 19.16 46.51
C THR A 586 -3.70 19.36 45.32
N MET A 587 -3.35 18.99 44.08
CA MET A 587 -4.29 19.02 42.93
C MET A 587 -4.86 17.62 42.55
N LYS A 588 -5.23 16.80 43.53
CA LYS A 588 -6.03 15.56 43.33
C LYS A 588 -7.50 15.68 43.76
N LEU A 589 -8.02 16.89 43.97
CA LEU A 589 -9.30 17.13 44.65
C LEU A 589 -10.41 17.81 43.82
N ALA A 590 -10.25 17.94 42.49
CA ALA A 590 -11.27 18.59 41.65
C ALA A 590 -12.01 17.66 40.65
N ALA A 591 -11.94 16.34 40.81
CA ALA A 591 -12.63 15.38 39.91
C ALA A 591 -13.59 14.42 40.66
N LYS A 592 -14.00 14.75 41.89
CA LYS A 592 -14.86 13.88 42.72
C LYS A 592 -16.30 14.35 42.93
N GLU A 593 -16.71 15.48 42.35
CA GLU A 593 -18.07 15.99 42.46
C GLU A 593 -18.71 16.17 41.08
N LEU A 594 -19.38 15.12 40.61
CA LEU A 594 -20.55 15.20 39.71
C LEU A 594 -21.23 13.83 39.73
N LYS A 595 -21.97 13.57 40.82
CA LYS A 595 -23.01 12.52 40.86
C LYS A 595 -24.32 13.12 40.36
N PRO A 596 -24.97 12.58 39.32
CA PRO A 596 -26.38 12.86 39.07
C PRO A 596 -27.25 12.11 40.08
N LYS A 597 -28.22 12.82 40.67
CA LYS A 597 -29.30 12.28 41.51
C LYS A 597 -30.32 11.49 40.66
N LYS A 598 -30.87 10.43 41.28
CA LYS A 598 -32.16 9.75 41.05
C LYS A 598 -33.29 10.70 40.60
N GLU A 599 -34.37 10.35 39.91
CA GLU A 599 -35.07 9.13 39.46
C GLU A 599 -36.14 9.66 38.49
N VAL A 600 -36.45 9.00 37.37
CA VAL A 600 -37.84 8.74 36.90
C VAL A 600 -37.80 7.48 36.04
N ALA A 601 -38.53 6.46 36.48
CA ALA A 601 -38.73 5.19 35.80
C ALA A 601 -39.73 5.34 34.63
N ILE A 602 -39.41 4.76 33.48
CA ILE A 602 -40.39 4.24 32.52
C ILE A 602 -39.94 2.84 32.14
N GLU A 603 -40.81 1.86 32.43
CA GLU A 603 -40.63 0.44 32.16
C GLU A 603 -40.57 0.15 30.65
N MET A 604 -39.53 -0.57 30.20
CA MET A 604 -39.67 -1.56 29.14
C MET A 604 -38.80 -2.77 29.45
N LYS A 605 -39.46 -3.91 29.61
CA LYS A 605 -38.88 -5.22 29.91
C LYS A 605 -38.14 -5.80 28.70
N GLY A 606 -36.97 -6.36 28.95
CA GLY A 606 -36.54 -7.65 28.39
C GLY A 606 -35.58 -7.63 27.20
N LEU A 607 -34.28 -7.79 27.49
CA LEU A 607 -33.34 -8.74 26.85
C LEU A 607 -31.92 -8.46 27.38
N GLU A 608 -31.41 -9.34 28.24
CA GLU A 608 -30.06 -9.27 28.83
C GLU A 608 -28.99 -9.66 27.79
N VAL A 609 -28.00 -8.78 27.62
CA VAL A 609 -26.68 -9.08 27.06
C VAL A 609 -25.69 -8.52 28.07
N ASP A 610 -24.91 -9.39 28.72
CA ASP A 610 -23.91 -9.02 29.70
C ASP A 610 -22.80 -8.17 29.07
N SER A 611 -22.60 -6.97 29.61
CA SER A 611 -21.55 -6.03 29.24
C SER A 611 -20.28 -6.28 30.06
N VAL A 612 -19.18 -6.53 29.35
CA VAL A 612 -17.81 -6.62 29.90
C VAL A 612 -17.29 -5.21 30.22
N GLY A 613 -16.65 -5.06 31.39
CA GLY A 613 -16.12 -3.81 31.93
C GLY A 613 -14.90 -3.23 31.19
N PRO A 614 -14.42 -2.03 31.61
CA PRO A 614 -13.47 -1.23 30.84
C PRO A 614 -12.03 -1.71 30.95
N GLU A 615 -11.37 -1.70 29.78
CA GLU A 615 -9.95 -1.49 29.49
C GLU A 615 -8.95 -1.64 30.64
N THR A 616 -8.25 -2.78 30.65
CA THR A 616 -6.95 -2.93 31.30
C THR A 616 -5.82 -2.66 30.31
N ASP A 617 -4.84 -1.88 30.77
CA ASP A 617 -3.55 -1.55 30.13
C ASP A 617 -2.85 -2.78 29.51
N VAL A 618 -2.40 -2.68 28.26
CA VAL A 618 -1.55 -3.69 27.58
C VAL A 618 -0.10 -3.65 28.10
N THR A 619 0.26 -2.65 28.91
CA THR A 619 1.64 -2.33 29.26
C THR A 619 2.21 -3.09 30.47
N THR A 620 1.46 -4.03 31.07
CA THR A 620 1.86 -4.71 32.32
C THR A 620 2.13 -6.21 32.22
N CYS A 621 2.06 -6.83 31.03
CA CYS A 621 2.28 -8.29 30.87
C CYS A 621 3.72 -8.68 30.49
N THR A 622 4.73 -7.85 30.75
CA THR A 622 6.13 -8.11 30.37
C THR A 622 7.05 -8.50 31.54
N GLU A 623 6.57 -8.53 32.79
CA GLU A 623 7.44 -8.71 33.95
C GLU A 623 7.64 -10.16 34.42
N GLU A 624 6.83 -11.15 34.02
CA GLU A 624 6.86 -12.50 34.63
C GLU A 624 7.64 -13.60 33.87
N ILE A 625 8.31 -13.33 32.74
CA ILE A 625 9.21 -14.32 32.09
C ILE A 625 10.58 -13.70 31.73
N GLN A 626 11.11 -12.82 32.58
CA GLN A 626 12.54 -12.48 32.56
C GLN A 626 13.31 -13.50 33.41
N GLY A 627 13.86 -14.54 32.79
CA GLY A 627 14.71 -15.49 33.53
C GLY A 627 15.13 -16.77 32.82
N ARG A 628 14.66 -17.05 31.60
CA ARG A 628 15.09 -18.25 30.88
C ARG A 628 16.48 -18.06 30.27
N PRO A 629 17.43 -18.99 30.49
CA PRO A 629 18.73 -18.93 29.82
C PRO A 629 18.56 -18.97 28.31
N THR A 630 19.33 -18.15 27.59
CA THR A 630 19.38 -18.18 26.12
C THR A 630 19.73 -19.59 25.64
N LEU A 631 18.99 -20.12 24.67
CA LEU A 631 19.27 -21.41 24.03
C LEU A 631 20.76 -21.48 23.60
N GLY A 632 21.50 -22.45 24.16
CA GLY A 632 22.93 -22.66 23.88
C GLY A 632 23.90 -21.90 24.80
N ALA A 633 23.43 -21.07 25.75
CA ALA A 633 24.29 -20.31 26.67
C ALA A 633 24.62 -21.06 27.98
N THR A 634 23.90 -22.13 28.32
CA THR A 634 24.13 -22.93 29.53
C THR A 634 24.41 -24.40 29.20
N PRO A 635 25.24 -25.10 29.99
CA PRO A 635 25.53 -26.52 29.79
C PRO A 635 24.34 -27.44 30.15
N GLU A 636 23.37 -26.95 30.92
CA GLU A 636 22.16 -27.72 31.28
C GLU A 636 21.06 -27.60 30.22
N PRO A 637 20.35 -28.69 29.87
CA PRO A 637 19.24 -28.66 28.92
C PRO A 637 18.07 -27.80 29.40
N VAL A 638 17.57 -26.91 28.53
CA VAL A 638 16.41 -26.07 28.83
C VAL A 638 15.12 -26.90 28.79
N VAL A 639 14.28 -26.82 29.83
CA VAL A 639 13.02 -27.55 29.92
C VAL A 639 11.85 -26.70 29.42
N TYR A 640 11.06 -27.20 28.47
CA TYR A 640 9.90 -26.54 27.86
C TYR A 640 8.57 -27.16 28.30
N PRO A 641 7.56 -26.33 28.64
CA PRO A 641 6.20 -26.82 28.87
C PRO A 641 5.55 -27.20 27.54
N PHE A 642 4.43 -27.90 27.61
CA PHE A 642 3.43 -27.89 26.54
C PHE A 642 2.29 -26.94 26.95
N TYR A 643 1.39 -26.61 26.04
CA TYR A 643 0.28 -25.68 26.30
C TYR A 643 -1.06 -26.39 26.20
N ILE A 644 -1.88 -26.31 27.26
CA ILE A 644 -3.31 -26.67 27.23
C ILE A 644 -4.11 -25.43 27.59
N ALA A 645 -5.11 -25.11 26.78
CA ALA A 645 -5.99 -23.96 26.99
C ALA A 645 -5.21 -22.67 27.29
N ASN A 646 -4.20 -22.39 26.46
CA ASN A 646 -3.30 -21.24 26.54
C ASN A 646 -2.32 -21.26 27.73
N LYS A 647 -2.40 -22.23 28.65
CA LYS A 647 -1.59 -22.29 29.88
C LYS A 647 -0.41 -23.28 29.75
N PRO A 648 0.79 -22.91 30.21
CA PRO A 648 1.94 -23.82 30.21
C PRO A 648 1.79 -24.91 31.29
N LEU A 649 2.12 -26.15 30.94
CA LEU A 649 2.12 -27.31 31.85
C LEU A 649 3.44 -28.09 31.77
N TYR A 650 3.95 -28.48 32.94
CA TYR A 650 5.20 -29.23 33.13
C TYR A 650 4.91 -30.58 33.81
N PRO A 651 4.46 -31.61 33.07
CA PRO A 651 4.26 -32.95 33.60
C PRO A 651 5.59 -33.61 33.99
N ASN A 652 5.50 -34.72 34.72
CA ASN A 652 6.67 -35.50 35.15
C ASN A 652 7.36 -36.29 34.02
N SER A 653 6.81 -36.30 32.80
CA SER A 653 7.37 -36.97 31.62
C SER A 653 7.89 -35.97 30.59
N ASN A 654 9.16 -36.13 30.21
CA ASN A 654 9.82 -35.26 29.23
C ASN A 654 10.34 -36.06 28.03
N LEU A 655 10.37 -35.40 26.88
CA LEU A 655 11.00 -35.81 25.64
C LEU A 655 12.33 -35.06 25.49
N ASP A 656 13.42 -35.80 25.32
CA ASP A 656 14.73 -35.23 25.05
C ASP A 656 14.82 -34.74 23.60
N VAL A 657 15.21 -33.48 23.40
CA VAL A 657 15.43 -32.86 22.09
C VAL A 657 16.93 -32.75 21.85
N ILE A 658 17.37 -33.42 20.77
CA ILE A 658 18.77 -33.66 20.47
C ILE A 658 19.27 -32.65 19.43
N ASN A 659 20.46 -32.10 19.67
CA ASN A 659 21.18 -31.30 18.71
C ASN A 659 21.64 -32.20 17.55
N LYS A 660 21.13 -31.95 16.35
CA LYS A 660 21.36 -32.82 15.18
C LYS A 660 22.79 -32.83 14.66
N TYR A 661 23.59 -31.83 15.03
CA TYR A 661 25.00 -31.78 14.63
C TYR A 661 25.90 -32.62 15.54
N ASN A 662 25.74 -32.51 16.86
CA ASN A 662 26.66 -33.14 17.82
C ASN A 662 26.07 -34.30 18.65
N GLY A 663 24.77 -34.59 18.47
CA GLY A 663 24.09 -35.70 19.14
C GLY A 663 23.76 -35.49 20.63
N LYS A 664 24.06 -34.30 21.21
CA LYS A 664 23.80 -34.02 22.64
C LYS A 664 22.38 -33.50 22.85
N VAL A 665 21.80 -33.82 24.01
CA VAL A 665 20.51 -33.24 24.44
C VAL A 665 20.72 -31.76 24.78
N PHE A 666 19.99 -30.85 24.11
CA PHE A 666 20.08 -29.41 24.37
C PHE A 666 18.81 -28.84 25.03
N ALA A 667 17.68 -29.54 24.87
CA ALA A 667 16.42 -29.18 25.48
C ALA A 667 15.61 -30.43 25.85
N LYS A 668 14.69 -30.27 26.79
CA LYS A 668 13.67 -31.27 27.14
C LYS A 668 12.30 -30.63 27.00
N CYS A 669 11.32 -31.32 26.43
CA CYS A 669 9.94 -30.80 26.40
C CYS A 669 8.96 -31.75 27.06
N ALA A 670 7.96 -31.17 27.71
CA ALA A 670 6.84 -31.89 28.27
C ALA A 670 6.16 -32.77 27.21
N LEU A 671 5.86 -34.03 27.57
CA LEU A 671 5.19 -34.98 26.70
C LEU A 671 3.73 -35.15 27.12
N ALA A 672 2.80 -34.86 26.22
CA ALA A 672 1.36 -34.97 26.46
C ALA A 672 0.88 -36.44 26.45
N THR A 673 -0.02 -36.75 27.38
CA THR A 673 -0.73 -38.05 27.46
C THR A 673 -2.04 -38.01 26.68
N HIS A 674 -2.69 -39.16 26.56
CA HIS A 674 -4.03 -39.24 25.96
C HIS A 674 -5.05 -38.34 26.67
N ASN A 675 -5.02 -38.28 28.01
CA ASN A 675 -5.92 -37.44 28.81
C ASN A 675 -5.65 -35.94 28.60
N ASP A 676 -4.38 -35.57 28.40
CA ASP A 676 -4.00 -34.18 28.09
C ASP A 676 -4.55 -33.74 26.72
N ILE A 677 -4.49 -34.64 25.73
CA ILE A 677 -5.05 -34.39 24.40
C ILE A 677 -6.56 -34.25 24.48
N ASP A 678 -7.25 -35.16 25.17
CA ASP A 678 -8.71 -35.07 25.37
C ASP A 678 -9.13 -33.75 26.06
N ALA A 679 -8.41 -33.34 27.10
CA ALA A 679 -8.64 -32.08 27.80
C ALA A 679 -8.42 -30.85 26.90
N ALA A 680 -7.41 -30.86 26.03
CA ALA A 680 -7.18 -29.79 25.07
C ALA A 680 -8.30 -29.69 24.01
N ILE A 681 -8.81 -30.84 23.54
CA ILE A 681 -9.93 -30.89 22.60
C ILE A 681 -11.19 -30.33 23.24
N ASP A 682 -11.49 -30.73 24.47
CA ASP A 682 -12.62 -30.22 25.25
C ASP A 682 -12.53 -28.70 25.46
N ALA A 683 -11.34 -28.20 25.81
CA ALA A 683 -11.11 -26.75 25.96
C ALA A 683 -11.32 -25.99 24.63
N ALA A 684 -10.80 -26.49 23.51
CA ALA A 684 -11.00 -25.88 22.19
C ALA A 684 -12.49 -25.84 21.80
N GLN A 685 -13.23 -26.92 22.08
CA GLN A 685 -14.66 -27.00 21.82
C GLN A 685 -15.47 -26.00 22.66
N LYS A 686 -15.11 -25.82 23.93
CA LYS A 686 -15.75 -24.84 24.84
C LYS A 686 -15.41 -23.40 24.46
N ALA A 687 -14.19 -23.13 23.99
CA ALA A 687 -13.74 -21.79 23.61
C ALA A 687 -14.30 -21.30 22.27
N PHE A 688 -14.74 -22.21 21.39
CA PHE A 688 -15.15 -21.86 20.03
C PHE A 688 -16.13 -20.67 19.93
N PRO A 689 -17.23 -20.59 20.71
CA PRO A 689 -18.13 -19.45 20.64
C PRO A 689 -17.43 -18.10 20.92
N ALA A 690 -16.53 -18.06 21.91
CA ALA A 690 -15.80 -16.85 22.28
C ALA A 690 -14.77 -16.47 21.19
N VAL A 691 -14.01 -17.45 20.69
CA VAL A 691 -13.00 -17.22 19.64
C VAL A 691 -13.66 -16.79 18.32
N ALA A 692 -14.79 -17.42 17.96
CA ALA A 692 -15.56 -17.05 16.77
C ALA A 692 -16.20 -15.66 16.86
N ALA A 693 -16.52 -15.20 18.09
CA ALA A 693 -17.11 -13.89 18.34
C ALA A 693 -16.10 -12.73 18.33
N MET A 694 -14.79 -13.01 18.45
CA MET A 694 -13.75 -11.99 18.36
C MET A 694 -13.93 -11.17 17.08
N ALA A 695 -13.88 -9.84 17.21
CA ALA A 695 -13.94 -8.94 16.07
C ALA A 695 -12.68 -9.12 15.20
N SER A 696 -12.80 -8.81 13.90
CA SER A 696 -11.69 -8.95 12.96
C SER A 696 -10.45 -8.14 13.35
N TYR A 697 -10.64 -6.95 13.95
CA TYR A 697 -9.50 -6.15 14.43
C TYR A 697 -8.80 -6.76 15.65
N GLU A 698 -9.52 -7.49 16.52
CA GLU A 698 -8.92 -8.16 17.69
C GLU A 698 -8.05 -9.34 17.22
N ARG A 699 -8.53 -10.08 16.21
CA ARG A 699 -7.77 -11.15 15.56
C ARG A 699 -6.51 -10.59 14.90
N LYS A 700 -6.64 -9.46 14.19
CA LYS A 700 -5.52 -8.74 13.59
C LYS A 700 -4.47 -8.35 14.65
N GLN A 701 -4.89 -7.77 15.77
CA GLN A 701 -3.99 -7.35 16.86
C GLN A 701 -3.21 -8.53 17.45
N VAL A 702 -3.84 -9.70 17.63
CA VAL A 702 -3.13 -10.91 18.08
C VAL A 702 -2.04 -11.31 17.07
N LEU A 703 -2.35 -11.32 15.78
CA LEU A 703 -1.40 -11.68 14.72
C LEU A 703 -0.23 -10.68 14.63
N GLU A 704 -0.50 -9.37 14.77
CA GLU A 704 0.53 -8.32 14.81
C GLU A 704 1.43 -8.40 16.06
N THR A 705 0.85 -8.82 17.20
CA THR A 705 1.61 -9.06 18.43
C THR A 705 2.60 -10.21 18.23
N VAL A 706 2.17 -11.30 17.59
CA VAL A 706 3.07 -12.42 17.26
C VAL A 706 4.21 -11.97 16.35
N VAL A 707 3.92 -11.18 15.31
CA VAL A 707 4.95 -10.61 14.43
C VAL A 707 5.98 -9.80 15.21
N THR A 708 5.52 -8.95 16.13
CA THR A 708 6.38 -8.10 16.96
C THR A 708 7.30 -8.93 17.85
N GLU A 709 6.74 -9.92 18.56
CA GLU A 709 7.52 -10.76 19.47
C GLU A 709 8.49 -11.70 18.75
N VAL A 710 8.12 -12.25 17.60
CA VAL A 710 9.05 -13.07 16.81
C VAL A 710 10.20 -12.22 16.25
N LYS A 711 9.95 -10.99 15.81
CA LYS A 711 11.03 -10.06 15.41
C LYS A 711 11.98 -9.77 16.58
N ARG A 712 11.44 -9.60 17.80
CA ARG A 712 12.24 -9.37 19.01
C ARG A 712 13.11 -10.59 19.37
N ARG A 713 12.60 -11.80 19.16
CA ARG A 713 13.27 -13.09 19.47
C ARG A 713 13.86 -13.78 18.24
N PHE A 714 14.12 -13.04 17.16
CA PHE A 714 14.43 -13.58 15.84
C PHE A 714 15.58 -14.60 15.84
N GLU A 715 16.70 -14.28 16.49
CA GLU A 715 17.87 -15.17 16.56
C GLU A 715 17.63 -16.40 17.44
N GLU A 716 16.79 -16.30 18.49
CA GLU A 716 16.44 -17.45 19.33
C GLU A 716 15.69 -18.51 18.52
N PHE A 717 14.74 -18.09 17.67
CA PHE A 717 14.04 -18.99 16.76
C PHE A 717 14.99 -19.61 15.72
N ALA A 718 15.90 -18.82 15.16
CA ALA A 718 16.86 -19.32 14.17
C ALA A 718 17.84 -20.35 14.77
N VAL A 719 18.36 -20.09 15.97
CA VAL A 719 19.22 -21.03 16.70
C VAL A 719 18.46 -22.30 17.07
N ALA A 720 17.21 -22.19 17.52
CA ALA A 720 16.38 -23.37 17.82
C ALA A 720 16.28 -24.32 16.62
N LEU A 721 16.01 -23.79 15.42
CA LEU A 721 15.96 -24.56 14.17
C LEU A 721 17.30 -25.22 13.83
N CYS A 722 18.42 -24.53 14.02
CA CYS A 722 19.75 -25.09 13.79
C CYS A 722 20.00 -26.31 14.68
N LEU A 723 19.69 -26.18 15.97
CA LEU A 723 19.91 -27.24 16.95
C LEU A 723 18.95 -28.42 16.71
N GLU A 724 17.65 -28.19 16.60
CA GLU A 724 16.65 -29.28 16.55
C GLU A 724 16.51 -29.94 15.18
N ALA A 725 16.71 -29.20 14.09
CA ALA A 725 16.51 -29.69 12.73
C ALA A 725 17.82 -29.88 11.95
N GLY A 726 18.96 -29.37 12.44
CA GLY A 726 20.22 -29.38 11.70
C GLY A 726 20.24 -28.40 10.53
N LYS A 727 19.30 -27.45 10.49
CA LYS A 727 19.15 -26.50 9.39
C LYS A 727 20.25 -25.42 9.47
N PRO A 728 21.03 -25.19 8.41
CA PRO A 728 22.04 -24.12 8.40
C PRO A 728 21.45 -22.77 8.80
N ILE A 729 22.22 -21.93 9.50
CA ILE A 729 21.73 -20.70 10.13
C ILE A 729 21.11 -19.71 9.13
N ARG A 730 21.64 -19.66 7.91
CA ARG A 730 21.10 -18.81 6.83
C ARG A 730 19.70 -19.26 6.40
N ASP A 731 19.50 -20.57 6.24
CA ASP A 731 18.20 -21.15 5.92
C ASP A 731 17.22 -21.03 7.11
N SER A 732 17.72 -21.19 8.34
CA SER A 732 16.95 -21.01 9.57
C SER A 732 16.41 -19.59 9.71
N ARG A 733 17.25 -18.56 9.51
CA ARG A 733 16.80 -17.17 9.47
C ARG A 733 15.83 -16.91 8.31
N GLY A 734 16.01 -17.59 7.18
CA GLY A 734 15.04 -17.58 6.07
C GLY A 734 13.67 -18.09 6.49
N GLU A 735 13.59 -19.19 7.24
CA GLU A 735 12.33 -19.72 7.76
C GLU A 735 11.66 -18.76 8.76
N VAL A 736 12.42 -18.13 9.66
CA VAL A 736 11.87 -17.15 10.61
C VAL A 736 11.29 -15.93 9.89
N LYS A 737 11.94 -15.44 8.83
CA LYS A 737 11.39 -14.37 7.98
C LYS A 737 10.07 -14.77 7.34
N ARG A 738 9.99 -15.99 6.80
CA ARG A 738 8.75 -16.50 6.20
C ARG A 738 7.62 -16.68 7.20
N LEU A 739 7.92 -17.05 8.45
CA LEU A 739 6.94 -17.06 9.52
C LEU A 739 6.39 -15.65 9.76
N ILE A 740 7.26 -14.64 9.83
CA ILE A 740 6.84 -13.23 9.97
C ILE A 740 5.91 -12.84 8.82
N ASP A 741 6.29 -13.14 7.58
CA ASP A 741 5.46 -12.85 6.40
C ASP A 741 4.09 -13.55 6.50
N THR A 742 4.07 -14.82 6.90
CA THR A 742 2.84 -15.62 7.05
C THR A 742 1.87 -14.99 8.07
N PHE A 743 2.36 -14.57 9.24
CA PHE A 743 1.53 -13.90 10.25
C PHE A 743 1.11 -12.48 9.83
N SER A 744 1.99 -11.74 9.15
CA SER A 744 1.66 -10.42 8.60
C SER A 744 0.54 -10.50 7.55
N ILE A 745 0.65 -11.44 6.60
CA ILE A 745 -0.40 -11.67 5.60
C ILE A 745 -1.71 -12.07 6.29
N ALA A 746 -1.67 -12.93 7.31
CA ALA A 746 -2.87 -13.31 8.05
C ALA A 746 -3.52 -12.13 8.78
N ALA A 747 -2.71 -11.22 9.34
CA ALA A 747 -3.20 -10.00 9.96
C ALA A 747 -3.95 -9.12 8.94
N GLU A 748 -3.40 -8.98 7.74
CA GLU A 748 -4.01 -8.23 6.64
C GLU A 748 -5.30 -8.90 6.11
N GLU A 749 -5.29 -10.23 5.94
CA GLU A 749 -6.42 -10.99 5.42
C GLU A 749 -7.57 -11.12 6.45
N SER A 750 -7.27 -11.09 7.76
CA SER A 750 -8.27 -11.20 8.83
C SER A 750 -9.36 -10.12 8.78
N ILE A 751 -9.05 -8.94 8.23
CA ILE A 751 -9.98 -7.81 8.03
C ILE A 751 -10.54 -7.75 6.59
N ARG A 752 -10.15 -8.67 5.71
CA ARG A 752 -10.54 -8.72 4.29
C ARG A 752 -11.41 -9.93 3.93
N ILE A 753 -11.92 -10.67 4.92
CA ILE A 753 -12.91 -11.74 4.68
C ILE A 753 -14.25 -11.12 4.27
N SER A 754 -14.42 -10.90 2.96
CA SER A 754 -15.61 -10.31 2.38
C SER A 754 -16.75 -11.31 2.20
N GLY A 755 -17.98 -10.79 2.10
CA GLY A 755 -19.16 -11.53 1.67
C GLY A 755 -19.63 -11.04 0.31
N GLU A 756 -20.62 -11.72 -0.25
CA GLU A 756 -21.26 -11.36 -1.52
C GLU A 756 -22.74 -11.04 -1.28
N PHE A 757 -23.24 -10.01 -1.93
CA PHE A 757 -24.69 -9.85 -2.12
C PHE A 757 -25.04 -10.37 -3.51
N SER A 758 -25.97 -11.32 -3.58
CA SER A 758 -26.34 -11.97 -4.84
C SER A 758 -27.83 -11.81 -5.10
N GLN A 759 -28.19 -11.46 -6.34
CA GLN A 759 -29.59 -11.35 -6.77
C GLN A 759 -30.19 -12.75 -6.96
N MET A 760 -31.29 -13.04 -6.26
CA MET A 760 -31.90 -14.38 -6.26
C MET A 760 -33.21 -14.45 -7.06
N ASP A 761 -33.82 -13.33 -7.42
CA ASP A 761 -35.08 -13.26 -8.17
C ASP A 761 -34.91 -13.48 -9.69
N ILE A 762 -34.08 -14.44 -10.05
CA ILE A 762 -33.76 -14.85 -11.44
C ILE A 762 -34.92 -15.61 -12.14
N SER A 763 -36.04 -15.81 -11.45
CA SER A 763 -37.23 -16.49 -11.97
C SER A 763 -38.48 -16.06 -11.22
N GLU A 764 -39.66 -16.31 -11.80
CA GLU A 764 -40.95 -15.99 -11.16
C GLU A 764 -41.11 -16.63 -9.77
N ARG A 765 -40.66 -17.89 -9.60
CA ARG A 765 -40.67 -18.58 -8.30
C ARG A 765 -39.84 -17.86 -7.23
N ALA A 766 -38.79 -17.17 -7.65
CA ALA A 766 -37.86 -16.48 -6.76
C ALA A 766 -38.15 -14.98 -6.63
N LYS A 767 -39.30 -14.50 -7.12
CA LYS A 767 -39.68 -13.08 -7.05
C LYS A 767 -39.56 -12.53 -5.62
N GLY A 768 -38.80 -11.43 -5.50
CA GLY A 768 -38.57 -10.71 -4.25
C GLY A 768 -37.49 -11.30 -3.35
N TYR A 769 -36.78 -12.35 -3.77
CA TYR A 769 -35.66 -12.90 -3.03
C TYR A 769 -34.32 -12.20 -3.34
N GLN A 770 -33.50 -12.03 -2.31
CA GLN A 770 -32.13 -11.55 -2.35
C GLN A 770 -31.26 -12.40 -1.41
N ALA A 771 -29.95 -12.49 -1.65
CA ALA A 771 -29.03 -13.26 -0.82
C ALA A 771 -27.89 -12.40 -0.26
N LEU A 772 -27.56 -12.60 1.02
CA LEU A 772 -26.27 -12.23 1.59
C LEU A 772 -25.48 -13.50 1.89
N VAL A 773 -24.31 -13.65 1.26
CA VAL A 773 -23.40 -14.77 1.40
C VAL A 773 -22.20 -14.33 2.23
N ARG A 774 -21.87 -15.05 3.31
CA ARG A 774 -20.74 -14.74 4.20
C ARG A 774 -20.02 -16.01 4.66
N ARG A 775 -18.75 -15.87 5.05
CA ARG A 775 -17.95 -16.96 5.64
C ARG A 775 -17.98 -16.91 7.16
N PHE A 776 -18.04 -18.09 7.78
CA PHE A 776 -18.06 -18.28 9.23
C PHE A 776 -17.04 -19.36 9.63
N PRO A 777 -16.35 -19.23 10.77
CA PRO A 777 -15.40 -20.25 11.22
C PRO A 777 -16.06 -21.61 11.38
N ILE A 778 -15.34 -22.66 10.99
CA ILE A 778 -15.87 -24.02 10.94
C ILE A 778 -15.98 -24.66 12.34
N GLY A 779 -15.09 -24.34 13.27
CA GLY A 779 -15.02 -24.94 14.61
C GLY A 779 -13.58 -25.26 15.04
N PRO A 780 -13.38 -26.11 16.05
CA PRO A 780 -12.06 -26.56 16.47
C PRO A 780 -11.29 -27.27 15.35
N ILE A 781 -10.00 -26.95 15.24
CA ILE A 781 -9.10 -27.49 14.20
C ILE A 781 -8.01 -28.35 14.83
N SER A 782 -7.79 -29.54 14.27
CA SER A 782 -6.64 -30.39 14.54
C SER A 782 -5.50 -30.06 13.58
N MET A 783 -4.30 -29.80 14.10
CA MET A 783 -3.13 -29.43 13.31
C MET A 783 -1.99 -30.39 13.60
N ILE A 784 -1.32 -30.87 12.56
CA ILE A 784 -0.15 -31.75 12.67
C ILE A 784 0.93 -31.19 11.73
N SER A 785 2.06 -30.74 12.29
CA SER A 785 3.17 -30.13 11.55
C SER A 785 4.38 -31.07 11.40
N PRO A 786 5.19 -30.93 10.34
CA PRO A 786 6.32 -31.79 10.04
C PRO A 786 7.61 -31.25 10.67
N PHE A 787 8.72 -31.97 10.50
CA PHE A 787 10.01 -31.61 11.10
C PHE A 787 10.89 -30.69 10.25
N ASN A 788 10.64 -30.58 8.94
CA ASN A 788 11.57 -29.94 8.02
C ASN A 788 11.44 -28.40 7.99
N PHE A 789 10.23 -27.87 8.08
CA PHE A 789 10.01 -26.44 8.34
C PHE A 789 9.07 -26.30 9.55
N PRO A 790 9.56 -26.65 10.75
CA PRO A 790 8.72 -26.85 11.92
C PRO A 790 8.11 -25.55 12.44
N LEU A 791 8.70 -24.39 12.09
CA LEU A 791 8.14 -23.07 12.41
C LEU A 791 7.16 -22.63 11.32
N ASN A 792 7.61 -22.58 10.08
CA ASN A 792 6.81 -21.99 9.02
C ASN A 792 5.56 -22.83 8.70
N LEU A 793 5.67 -24.17 8.67
CA LEU A 793 4.52 -25.03 8.37
C LEU A 793 3.54 -25.16 9.54
N ALA A 794 3.97 -24.82 10.77
CA ALA A 794 3.05 -24.59 11.88
C ALA A 794 2.36 -23.22 11.73
N ALA A 795 3.08 -22.17 11.33
CA ALA A 795 2.53 -20.84 11.09
C ALA A 795 1.43 -20.84 10.01
N HIS A 796 1.62 -21.60 8.93
CA HIS A 796 0.62 -21.81 7.86
C HIS A 796 -0.69 -22.48 8.33
N LYS A 797 -0.75 -22.95 9.57
CA LYS A 797 -1.96 -23.51 10.19
C LYS A 797 -2.50 -22.59 11.28
N ILE A 798 -1.61 -22.11 12.16
CA ILE A 798 -1.95 -21.25 13.28
C ILE A 798 -2.48 -19.89 12.82
N ALA A 799 -1.74 -19.20 11.96
CA ALA A 799 -2.06 -17.85 11.53
C ALA A 799 -3.45 -17.76 10.84
N PRO A 800 -3.79 -18.61 9.84
CA PRO A 800 -5.12 -18.58 9.24
C PRO A 800 -6.24 -18.99 10.22
N ALA A 801 -6.00 -19.93 11.14
CA ALA A 801 -7.01 -20.32 12.14
C ALA A 801 -7.36 -19.16 13.08
N LEU A 802 -6.35 -18.44 13.57
CA LEU A 802 -6.55 -17.22 14.37
C LEU A 802 -7.25 -16.12 13.56
N ALA A 803 -6.88 -15.93 12.29
CA ALA A 803 -7.49 -14.94 11.41
C ALA A 803 -9.00 -15.17 11.19
N VAL A 804 -9.43 -16.43 11.08
CA VAL A 804 -10.87 -16.75 10.89
C VAL A 804 -11.65 -16.97 12.19
N GLY A 805 -10.96 -17.06 13.33
CA GLY A 805 -11.59 -17.28 14.64
C GLY A 805 -11.90 -18.75 14.92
N CYS A 806 -10.98 -19.66 14.58
CA CYS A 806 -11.05 -21.08 14.94
C CYS A 806 -10.06 -21.41 16.06
N PRO A 807 -10.49 -22.02 17.17
CA PRO A 807 -9.57 -22.58 18.16
C PRO A 807 -8.85 -23.80 17.58
N PHE A 808 -7.64 -24.10 18.06
CA PHE A 808 -6.86 -25.20 17.52
C PHE A 808 -6.09 -26.02 18.57
N VAL A 809 -5.79 -27.27 18.20
CA VAL A 809 -4.86 -28.13 18.93
C VAL A 809 -3.78 -28.60 17.96
N LEU A 810 -2.53 -28.21 18.22
CA LEU A 810 -1.37 -28.52 17.39
C LEU A 810 -0.54 -29.64 18.00
N LYS A 811 -0.26 -30.66 17.18
CA LYS A 811 0.80 -31.65 17.41
C LYS A 811 2.03 -31.30 16.55
N PRO A 812 3.09 -30.73 17.15
CA PRO A 812 4.35 -30.57 16.44
C PRO A 812 5.05 -31.92 16.25
N ALA A 813 6.02 -31.98 15.33
CA ALA A 813 6.87 -33.15 15.18
C ALA A 813 7.73 -33.36 16.44
N SER A 814 7.74 -34.58 16.98
CA SER A 814 8.49 -34.91 18.21
C SER A 814 10.01 -34.70 18.05
N ARG A 815 10.53 -34.63 16.82
CA ARG A 815 11.95 -34.36 16.56
C ARG A 815 12.33 -32.89 16.64
N THR A 816 11.37 -31.99 16.42
CA THR A 816 11.58 -30.53 16.30
C THR A 816 10.45 -29.73 16.97
N PRO A 817 10.18 -29.94 18.28
CA PRO A 817 9.06 -29.31 18.94
C PRO A 817 9.34 -27.87 19.43
N ILE A 818 10.61 -27.46 19.54
CA ILE A 818 11.01 -26.25 20.27
C ILE A 818 10.47 -24.99 19.59
N GLY A 819 10.57 -24.89 18.26
CA GLY A 819 10.03 -23.76 17.54
C GLY A 819 8.54 -23.52 17.80
N SER A 820 7.72 -24.58 17.77
CA SER A 820 6.28 -24.48 18.07
C SER A 820 5.99 -24.10 19.53
N LEU A 821 6.82 -24.56 20.48
CA LEU A 821 6.66 -24.22 21.90
C LEU A 821 7.04 -22.78 22.22
N LEU A 822 8.05 -22.23 21.53
CA LEU A 822 8.40 -20.81 21.58
C LEU A 822 7.25 -19.94 21.05
N LEU A 823 6.60 -20.37 19.96
CA LEU A 823 5.41 -19.69 19.46
C LEU A 823 4.23 -19.80 20.44
N GLY A 824 4.06 -20.94 21.11
CA GLY A 824 3.08 -21.12 22.19
C GLY A 824 3.30 -20.17 23.36
N GLU A 825 4.55 -19.88 23.70
CA GLU A 825 4.91 -18.90 24.73
C GLU A 825 4.41 -17.49 24.36
N ILE A 826 4.66 -17.07 23.11
CA ILE A 826 4.17 -15.79 22.59
C ILE A 826 2.64 -15.75 22.58
N LEU A 827 1.98 -16.80 22.09
CA LEU A 827 0.52 -16.88 22.03
C LEU A 827 -0.13 -16.84 23.42
N SER A 828 0.52 -17.38 24.45
CA SER A 828 0.02 -17.35 25.83
C SER A 828 -0.04 -15.95 26.43
N GLN A 829 0.71 -15.00 25.85
CA GLN A 829 0.75 -13.60 26.24
C GLN A 829 -0.24 -12.73 25.42
N CYS A 830 -0.85 -13.30 24.38
CA CYS A 830 -1.84 -12.62 23.57
C CYS A 830 -3.22 -12.60 24.23
N ARG A 831 -4.04 -11.60 23.88
CA ARG A 831 -5.44 -11.50 24.29
C ARG A 831 -6.32 -12.51 23.55
N LEU A 832 -6.20 -13.78 23.93
CA LEU A 832 -6.97 -14.90 23.39
C LEU A 832 -7.88 -15.48 24.48
N PRO A 833 -9.13 -15.89 24.15
CA PRO A 833 -9.96 -16.65 25.08
C PRO A 833 -9.24 -17.91 25.59
N GLU A 834 -9.45 -18.28 26.86
CA GLU A 834 -8.94 -19.53 27.41
C GLU A 834 -9.50 -20.71 26.61
N GLY A 835 -8.61 -21.58 26.12
CA GLY A 835 -8.98 -22.68 25.23
C GLY A 835 -8.82 -22.36 23.73
N ALA A 836 -8.42 -21.14 23.36
CA ALA A 836 -8.20 -20.76 21.97
C ALA A 836 -7.10 -21.61 21.29
N PHE A 837 -6.07 -22.02 22.05
CA PHE A 837 -5.04 -22.88 21.51
C PHE A 837 -4.50 -23.90 22.51
N SER A 838 -3.94 -24.99 21.98
CA SER A 838 -3.11 -25.95 22.69
C SER A 838 -2.00 -26.46 21.77
N ILE A 839 -0.79 -26.66 22.29
CA ILE A 839 0.38 -27.17 21.55
C ILE A 839 0.96 -28.33 22.35
N LEU A 840 0.85 -29.54 21.80
CA LEU A 840 1.05 -30.79 22.52
C LEU A 840 2.06 -31.70 21.79
N PRO A 841 3.36 -31.61 22.11
CA PRO A 841 4.30 -32.66 21.79
C PRO A 841 3.81 -33.98 22.41
N CYS A 842 3.59 -34.99 21.58
CA CYS A 842 3.19 -36.32 22.01
C CYS A 842 3.94 -37.40 21.21
N SER A 843 3.88 -38.64 21.71
CA SER A 843 4.42 -39.79 20.97
C SER A 843 3.55 -40.09 19.74
N ARG A 844 4.12 -40.82 18.78
CA ARG A 844 3.38 -41.22 17.58
C ARG A 844 2.14 -42.07 17.92
N ASP A 845 2.28 -42.99 18.87
CA ASP A 845 1.22 -43.91 19.27
C ASP A 845 0.10 -43.21 20.08
N GLY A 846 0.38 -42.03 20.66
CA GLY A 846 -0.60 -41.21 21.38
C GLY A 846 -1.41 -40.25 20.50
N ALA A 847 -1.14 -40.19 19.19
CA ALA A 847 -1.64 -39.14 18.31
C ALA A 847 -3.00 -39.42 17.64
N GLU A 848 -3.60 -40.60 17.88
CA GLU A 848 -4.81 -41.04 17.18
C GLU A 848 -5.98 -40.06 17.32
N LEU A 849 -6.16 -39.48 18.52
CA LEU A 849 -7.21 -38.50 18.82
C LEU A 849 -7.18 -37.27 17.91
N PHE A 850 -6.01 -36.85 17.42
CA PHE A 850 -5.89 -35.73 16.47
C PHE A 850 -6.60 -36.03 15.14
N THR A 851 -6.84 -37.30 14.82
CA THR A 851 -7.45 -37.73 13.57
C THR A 851 -8.92 -38.11 13.75
N ILE A 852 -9.22 -38.95 14.75
CA ILE A 852 -10.53 -39.61 14.84
C ILE A 852 -11.58 -38.78 15.60
N ASP A 853 -11.20 -37.90 16.53
CA ASP A 853 -12.14 -37.23 17.44
C ASP A 853 -13.13 -36.29 16.73
N GLU A 854 -14.44 -36.56 16.83
CA GLU A 854 -15.48 -35.83 16.09
C GLU A 854 -15.70 -34.36 16.49
N ARG A 855 -15.10 -33.90 17.59
CA ARG A 855 -15.19 -32.50 18.02
C ARG A 855 -14.44 -31.58 17.05
N PHE A 856 -13.31 -32.03 16.50
CA PHE A 856 -12.64 -31.32 15.42
C PHE A 856 -13.49 -31.28 14.16
N LYS A 857 -13.44 -30.15 13.45
CA LYS A 857 -14.15 -29.95 12.18
C LYS A 857 -13.23 -29.98 10.96
N LEU A 858 -11.94 -29.75 11.19
CA LEU A 858 -10.90 -29.82 10.18
C LEU A 858 -9.65 -30.50 10.75
N VAL A 859 -8.99 -31.32 9.94
CA VAL A 859 -7.64 -31.85 10.17
C VAL A 859 -6.70 -31.25 9.13
N SER A 860 -5.67 -30.54 9.57
CA SER A 860 -4.62 -30.02 8.69
C SER A 860 -3.32 -30.77 8.98
N PHE A 861 -2.84 -31.52 7.99
CA PHE A 861 -1.65 -32.35 8.11
C PHE A 861 -0.63 -32.01 7.01
N THR A 862 0.63 -31.90 7.41
CA THR A 862 1.76 -31.89 6.47
C THR A 862 2.73 -32.99 6.81
N GLY A 863 3.15 -33.77 5.81
CA GLY A 863 4.06 -34.89 6.01
C GLY A 863 4.11 -35.88 4.84
N SER A 864 4.43 -37.14 5.10
CA SER A 864 4.53 -38.15 4.04
C SER A 864 3.16 -38.54 3.48
N PRO A 865 3.05 -38.87 2.17
CA PRO A 865 1.80 -39.33 1.56
C PRO A 865 1.13 -40.50 2.28
N SER A 866 1.90 -41.52 2.68
CA SER A 866 1.35 -42.72 3.35
C SER A 866 0.59 -42.40 4.63
N VAL A 867 1.11 -41.47 5.44
CA VAL A 867 0.46 -41.02 6.68
C VAL A 867 -0.70 -40.08 6.38
N GLY A 868 -0.55 -39.17 5.42
CA GLY A 868 -1.60 -38.21 5.07
C GLY A 868 -2.88 -38.88 4.56
N TRP A 869 -2.73 -39.88 3.69
CA TRP A 869 -3.88 -40.62 3.16
C TRP A 869 -4.52 -41.55 4.20
N ASP A 870 -3.73 -42.14 5.11
CA ASP A 870 -4.25 -42.89 6.27
C ASP A 870 -5.06 -41.97 7.21
N ILE A 871 -4.60 -40.73 7.44
CA ILE A 871 -5.35 -39.71 8.19
C ILE A 871 -6.67 -39.40 7.48
N LYS A 872 -6.64 -39.21 6.15
CA LYS A 872 -7.86 -38.93 5.38
C LYS A 872 -8.88 -40.04 5.48
N GLU A 873 -8.44 -41.31 5.44
CA GLU A 873 -9.30 -42.48 5.59
C GLU A 873 -9.98 -42.50 6.97
N LYS A 874 -9.25 -42.13 8.03
CA LYS A 874 -9.72 -42.17 9.42
C LYS A 874 -10.45 -40.90 9.89
N ALA A 875 -10.36 -39.77 9.17
CA ALA A 875 -10.87 -38.47 9.62
C ALA A 875 -12.41 -38.38 9.70
N GLY A 876 -13.14 -39.30 9.09
CA GLY A 876 -14.61 -39.32 9.10
C GLY A 876 -15.22 -38.12 8.38
N LYS A 877 -16.14 -37.40 9.03
CA LYS A 877 -16.93 -36.29 8.43
C LYS A 877 -16.16 -34.96 8.30
N LYS A 878 -14.92 -34.89 8.80
CA LYS A 878 -14.15 -33.65 8.91
C LYS A 878 -13.62 -33.22 7.54
N LYS A 879 -13.44 -31.92 7.34
CA LYS A 879 -12.57 -31.43 6.25
C LYS A 879 -11.13 -31.88 6.54
N VAL A 880 -10.37 -32.20 5.49
CA VAL A 880 -8.98 -32.61 5.62
C VAL A 880 -8.17 -31.85 4.59
N ILE A 881 -7.15 -31.13 5.06
CA ILE A 881 -6.14 -30.48 4.23
C ILE A 881 -4.86 -31.31 4.37
N LEU A 882 -4.31 -31.75 3.25
CA LEU A 882 -3.10 -32.55 3.16
C LEU A 882 -2.08 -31.84 2.29
N GLU A 883 -0.94 -31.48 2.88
CA GLU A 883 0.26 -31.04 2.16
C GLU A 883 1.32 -32.13 2.28
N LEU A 884 1.50 -32.91 1.21
CA LEU A 884 2.29 -34.12 1.27
C LEU A 884 3.61 -33.98 0.48
N GLY A 885 4.44 -35.00 0.59
CA GLY A 885 5.73 -35.09 -0.10
C GLY A 885 5.63 -34.84 -1.61
N GLY A 886 6.78 -34.52 -2.20
CA GLY A 886 6.93 -34.27 -3.63
C GLY A 886 8.06 -35.07 -4.26
N ASN A 887 8.30 -34.80 -5.54
CA ASN A 887 9.46 -35.29 -6.29
C ASN A 887 9.66 -34.30 -7.45
N ALA A 888 10.03 -33.08 -7.06
CA ALA A 888 9.90 -31.91 -7.91
C ALA A 888 10.88 -31.96 -9.08
N ALA A 889 10.37 -31.60 -10.25
CA ALA A 889 11.14 -31.52 -11.48
C ALA A 889 11.43 -30.06 -11.86
N CYS A 890 12.56 -29.86 -12.52
CA CYS A 890 12.93 -28.58 -13.13
C CYS A 890 13.28 -28.81 -14.60
N ILE A 891 12.52 -28.20 -15.52
CA ILE A 891 12.79 -28.26 -16.96
C ILE A 891 13.60 -27.04 -17.36
N LEU A 892 14.77 -27.27 -17.93
CA LEU A 892 15.67 -26.26 -18.47
C LEU A 892 15.60 -26.29 -20.00
N GLU A 893 14.66 -25.52 -20.54
CA GLU A 893 14.49 -25.33 -21.98
C GLU A 893 15.47 -24.28 -22.50
N ASP A 894 15.63 -23.16 -21.79
CA ASP A 894 16.57 -22.09 -22.13
C ASP A 894 17.35 -21.60 -20.90
N ILE A 895 18.53 -21.02 -21.12
CA ILE A 895 19.30 -20.35 -20.06
C ILE A 895 18.79 -18.91 -19.91
N VAL A 896 17.87 -18.69 -18.96
CA VAL A 896 17.22 -17.38 -18.71
C VAL A 896 17.20 -17.09 -17.20
N PRO A 897 17.58 -15.89 -16.74
CA PRO A 897 18.15 -14.78 -17.52
C PRO A 897 19.61 -15.02 -17.95
N ASP A 898 20.35 -15.86 -17.21
CA ASP A 898 21.75 -16.17 -17.47
C ASP A 898 22.16 -17.48 -16.77
N MET A 899 23.30 -18.05 -17.18
CA MET A 899 23.79 -19.34 -16.67
C MET A 899 24.02 -19.33 -15.16
N LYS A 900 24.63 -18.28 -14.64
CA LYS A 900 25.01 -18.18 -13.23
C LYS A 900 23.77 -18.19 -12.36
N THR A 901 22.74 -17.45 -12.76
CA THR A 901 21.45 -17.43 -12.06
C THR A 901 20.78 -18.80 -12.10
N VAL A 902 20.63 -19.41 -13.28
CA VAL A 902 20.00 -20.75 -13.43
C VAL A 902 20.69 -21.80 -12.55
N VAL A 903 22.02 -21.92 -12.67
CA VAL A 903 22.82 -22.89 -11.91
C VAL A 903 22.71 -22.64 -10.41
N SER A 904 22.86 -21.39 -9.96
CA SER A 904 22.73 -21.01 -8.53
C SER A 904 21.36 -21.37 -7.96
N ARG A 905 20.29 -21.14 -8.74
CA ARG A 905 18.91 -21.46 -8.33
C ARG A 905 18.68 -22.97 -8.26
N ILE A 906 19.16 -23.75 -9.23
CA ILE A 906 19.08 -25.23 -9.22
C ILE A 906 19.85 -25.81 -8.03
N ILE A 907 21.10 -25.37 -7.80
CA ILE A 907 21.92 -25.79 -6.65
C ILE A 907 21.22 -25.48 -5.33
N HIS A 908 20.73 -24.25 -5.18
CA HIS A 908 19.97 -23.88 -3.98
C HIS A 908 18.72 -24.77 -3.84
N GLY A 909 17.92 -24.93 -4.89
CA GLY A 909 16.68 -25.71 -4.86
C GLY A 909 16.89 -27.19 -4.56
N ALA A 910 18.00 -27.79 -5.00
CA ALA A 910 18.31 -29.20 -4.78
C ALA A 910 18.88 -29.48 -3.37
N PHE A 911 19.67 -28.54 -2.84
CA PHE A 911 20.56 -28.84 -1.73
C PHE A 911 20.39 -27.96 -0.48
N TYR A 912 19.61 -26.87 -0.52
CA TYR A 912 19.29 -26.11 0.69
C TYR A 912 18.64 -27.00 1.74
N GLN A 913 18.93 -26.76 3.02
CA GLN A 913 18.56 -27.67 4.11
C GLN A 913 18.93 -29.15 3.87
N SER A 914 20.03 -29.39 3.16
CA SER A 914 20.45 -30.74 2.76
C SER A 914 19.36 -31.51 2.01
N GLY A 915 18.58 -30.80 1.18
CA GLY A 915 17.51 -31.38 0.34
C GLY A 915 16.29 -31.92 1.10
N GLN A 916 16.15 -31.64 2.40
CA GLN A 916 15.01 -32.06 3.23
C GLN A 916 13.77 -31.18 3.01
N SER A 917 13.34 -31.05 1.76
CA SER A 917 12.21 -30.23 1.35
C SER A 917 11.31 -30.98 0.37
N CYS A 918 9.99 -30.88 0.53
CA CYS A 918 9.01 -31.52 -0.37
C CYS A 918 9.03 -30.94 -1.79
N ILE A 919 9.63 -29.77 -1.97
CA ILE A 919 9.84 -29.09 -3.25
C ILE A 919 11.33 -28.98 -3.59
N SER A 920 12.16 -29.86 -3.03
CA SER A 920 13.56 -30.00 -3.42
C SER A 920 13.66 -30.39 -4.90
N VAL A 921 14.56 -29.75 -5.63
CA VAL A 921 14.84 -30.11 -7.04
C VAL A 921 15.53 -31.46 -7.06
N GLN A 922 14.79 -32.50 -7.46
CA GLN A 922 15.36 -33.85 -7.59
C GLN A 922 15.62 -34.23 -9.04
N ARG A 923 14.79 -33.78 -9.99
CA ARG A 923 14.87 -34.20 -11.40
C ARG A 923 15.08 -32.99 -12.30
N VAL A 924 16.26 -32.84 -12.90
CA VAL A 924 16.59 -31.72 -13.78
C VAL A 924 16.57 -32.22 -15.23
N TYR A 925 15.55 -31.83 -15.98
CA TYR A 925 15.43 -32.11 -17.41
C TYR A 925 16.10 -30.98 -18.18
N ILE A 926 17.14 -31.27 -18.95
CA ILE A 926 17.92 -30.27 -19.68
C ILE A 926 17.83 -30.56 -21.18
N ARG A 927 17.51 -29.54 -21.97
CA ARG A 927 17.53 -29.67 -23.43
C ARG A 927 18.91 -30.13 -23.88
N LYS A 928 18.97 -31.14 -24.73
CA LYS A 928 20.20 -31.87 -25.10
C LYS A 928 21.36 -30.97 -25.52
N ASP A 929 21.08 -29.92 -26.29
CA ASP A 929 22.10 -28.95 -26.74
C ASP A 929 22.74 -28.15 -25.61
N LEU A 930 22.08 -28.07 -24.45
CA LEU A 930 22.56 -27.38 -23.25
C LEU A 930 23.16 -28.33 -22.21
N TYR A 931 23.01 -29.65 -22.40
CA TYR A 931 23.25 -30.65 -21.37
C TYR A 931 24.67 -30.63 -20.81
N GLU A 932 25.68 -30.77 -21.68
CA GLU A 932 27.10 -30.81 -21.25
C GLU A 932 27.50 -29.51 -20.54
N LEU A 933 27.10 -28.36 -21.09
CA LEU A 933 27.43 -27.05 -20.56
C LEU A 933 26.84 -26.83 -19.15
N VAL A 934 25.57 -27.18 -18.95
CA VAL A 934 24.89 -27.00 -17.66
C VAL A 934 25.39 -28.02 -16.64
N LYS A 935 25.63 -29.26 -17.07
CA LYS A 935 26.20 -30.32 -16.24
C LYS A 935 27.54 -29.89 -15.64
N ASP A 936 28.46 -29.37 -16.46
CA ASP A 936 29.79 -28.96 -16.00
C ASP A 936 29.72 -27.86 -14.93
N GLU A 937 28.87 -26.84 -15.13
CA GLU A 937 28.69 -25.77 -14.13
C GLU A 937 27.99 -26.26 -12.86
N LEU A 938 26.98 -27.14 -12.95
CA LEU A 938 26.33 -27.72 -11.76
C LEU A 938 27.31 -28.57 -10.93
N VAL A 939 28.14 -29.39 -11.58
CA VAL A 939 29.16 -30.22 -10.91
C VAL A 939 30.21 -29.35 -10.23
N LYS A 940 30.68 -28.30 -10.92
CA LYS A 940 31.66 -27.36 -10.38
C LYS A 940 31.14 -26.61 -9.15
N GLU A 941 29.94 -26.05 -9.22
CA GLU A 941 29.34 -25.33 -8.08
C GLU A 941 29.03 -26.27 -6.91
N THR A 942 28.63 -27.51 -7.17
CA THR A 942 28.38 -28.52 -6.12
C THR A 942 29.64 -28.85 -5.31
N HIS A 943 30.80 -28.96 -5.95
CA HIS A 943 32.07 -29.18 -5.24
C HIS A 943 32.48 -28.02 -4.32
N GLY A 944 31.95 -26.82 -4.55
CA GLY A 944 32.21 -25.64 -3.72
C GLY A 944 31.36 -25.55 -2.45
N LEU A 945 30.36 -26.42 -2.27
CA LEU A 945 29.44 -26.35 -1.13
C LEU A 945 30.11 -26.81 0.16
N VAL A 946 30.00 -25.97 1.19
CA VAL A 946 30.58 -26.24 2.51
C VAL A 946 29.62 -27.09 3.35
N LYS A 947 30.13 -28.19 3.88
CA LYS A 947 29.45 -29.09 4.81
C LYS A 947 30.01 -28.90 6.21
N GLY A 948 29.15 -28.76 7.24
CA GLY A 948 29.64 -28.54 8.60
C GLY A 948 28.59 -28.23 9.65
N ASP A 949 29.01 -27.53 10.71
CA ASP A 949 28.16 -27.08 11.81
C ASP A 949 27.07 -26.13 11.27
N PRO A 950 25.77 -26.43 11.47
CA PRO A 950 24.68 -25.56 11.04
C PRO A 950 24.74 -24.14 11.63
N LEU A 951 25.41 -23.93 12.76
CA LEU A 951 25.59 -22.60 13.35
C LEU A 951 26.69 -21.76 12.67
N ASN A 952 27.53 -22.37 11.84
CA ASN A 952 28.53 -21.64 11.06
C ASN A 952 27.87 -20.99 9.83
N GLU A 953 28.12 -19.70 9.62
CA GLU A 953 27.58 -18.90 8.52
C GLU A 953 27.97 -19.41 7.12
N ASP A 954 29.13 -20.08 7.02
CA ASP A 954 29.63 -20.62 5.75
C ASP A 954 29.01 -21.98 5.40
N THR A 955 28.39 -22.67 6.37
CA THR A 955 27.79 -23.99 6.16
C THR A 955 26.58 -23.89 5.24
N PHE A 956 26.59 -24.72 4.18
CA PHE A 956 25.47 -24.89 3.26
C PHE A 956 24.81 -26.27 3.41
N ILE A 957 25.59 -27.33 3.64
CA ILE A 957 25.09 -28.68 3.90
C ILE A 957 25.16 -28.99 5.40
N GLY A 958 24.01 -29.08 6.04
CA GLY A 958 23.84 -29.53 7.43
C GLY A 958 23.58 -31.04 7.56
N PRO A 959 23.47 -31.58 8.78
CA PRO A 959 23.11 -32.98 9.00
C PRO A 959 21.65 -33.24 8.63
N LEU A 960 21.35 -34.46 8.20
CA LEU A 960 19.98 -34.94 8.05
C LEU A 960 19.35 -35.14 9.43
N ILE A 961 18.01 -35.14 9.48
CA ILE A 961 17.24 -35.22 10.73
C ILE A 961 17.57 -36.45 11.60
N ALA A 962 18.07 -37.53 10.97
CA ALA A 962 18.55 -38.74 11.63
C ALA A 962 19.54 -39.50 10.72
N GLU A 963 20.49 -40.22 11.33
CA GLU A 963 21.45 -41.09 10.64
C GLU A 963 20.76 -42.18 9.80
N SER A 964 19.58 -42.64 10.20
CA SER A 964 18.78 -43.61 9.44
C SER A 964 18.39 -43.08 8.06
N GLU A 965 18.14 -41.77 7.93
CA GLU A 965 17.83 -41.15 6.64
C GLU A 965 19.07 -41.06 5.76
N ALA A 966 20.23 -40.73 6.34
CA ALA A 966 21.50 -40.72 5.63
C ALA A 966 21.83 -42.12 5.08
N LYS A 967 21.64 -43.18 5.89
CA LYS A 967 21.81 -44.57 5.46
C LYS A 967 20.83 -44.98 4.36
N ARG A 968 19.57 -44.51 4.42
CA ARG A 968 18.57 -44.77 3.37
C ARG A 968 19.00 -44.16 2.04
N ILE A 969 19.48 -42.92 2.06
CA ILE A 969 19.95 -42.21 0.86
C ILE A 969 21.20 -42.90 0.29
N GLU A 970 22.20 -43.23 1.12
CA GLU A 970 23.38 -44.00 0.72
C GLU A 970 22.99 -45.29 0.00
N ASN A 971 22.10 -46.09 0.61
CA ASN A 971 21.62 -47.34 0.00
C ASN A 971 20.91 -47.12 -1.35
N TRP A 972 20.11 -46.06 -1.49
CA TRP A 972 19.41 -45.75 -2.75
C TRP A 972 20.38 -45.31 -3.84
N VAL A 973 21.39 -44.49 -3.50
CA VAL A 973 22.43 -44.06 -4.44
C VAL A 973 23.32 -45.23 -4.85
N ASP A 974 23.80 -46.03 -3.91
CA ASP A 974 24.62 -47.22 -4.19
C ASP A 974 23.88 -48.21 -5.09
N LYS A 975 22.58 -48.43 -4.83
CA LYS A 975 21.73 -49.28 -5.66
C LYS A 975 21.60 -48.69 -7.08
N ALA A 976 21.37 -47.38 -7.21
CA ALA A 976 21.31 -46.74 -8.52
C ALA A 976 22.63 -46.91 -9.30
N VAL A 977 23.78 -46.72 -8.64
CA VAL A 977 25.11 -46.92 -9.24
C VAL A 977 25.32 -48.37 -9.66
N SER A 978 24.93 -49.34 -8.83
CA SER A 978 25.01 -50.77 -9.17
C SER A 978 24.15 -51.15 -10.39
N ASN A 979 23.11 -50.36 -10.68
CA ASN A 979 22.20 -50.53 -11.80
C ASN A 979 22.53 -49.61 -13.01
N GLY A 980 23.71 -48.98 -13.03
CA GLY A 980 24.22 -48.24 -14.19
C GLY A 980 24.16 -46.72 -14.09
N ALA A 981 23.65 -46.15 -12.99
CA ALA A 981 23.77 -44.71 -12.75
C ALA A 981 25.22 -44.30 -12.48
N ARG A 982 25.54 -43.03 -12.76
CA ARG A 982 26.87 -42.44 -12.55
C ARG A 982 26.77 -41.30 -11.55
N VAL A 983 27.65 -41.30 -10.55
CA VAL A 983 27.85 -40.15 -9.65
C VAL A 983 28.76 -39.14 -10.34
N LEU A 984 28.25 -37.91 -10.53
CA LEU A 984 28.99 -36.79 -11.12
C LEU A 984 29.67 -35.92 -10.05
N ALA A 985 29.06 -35.81 -8.88
CA ALA A 985 29.59 -35.11 -7.70
C ALA A 985 29.02 -35.75 -6.43
N GLY A 986 29.77 -35.69 -5.32
CA GLY A 986 29.31 -36.16 -3.99
C GLY A 986 29.27 -37.68 -3.82
N GLY A 987 28.23 -38.19 -3.17
CA GLY A 987 27.95 -39.61 -3.00
C GLY A 987 28.56 -40.29 -1.76
N LYS A 988 29.05 -39.53 -0.76
CA LYS A 988 29.56 -40.11 0.49
C LYS A 988 28.71 -39.72 1.70
N ARG A 989 28.51 -40.68 2.58
CA ARG A 989 27.91 -40.47 3.90
C ARG A 989 28.99 -40.26 4.97
N ASP A 990 28.71 -39.39 5.93
CA ASP A 990 29.51 -39.20 7.14
C ASP A 990 28.55 -39.04 8.33
N ASP A 991 28.37 -40.11 9.12
CA ASP A 991 27.31 -40.22 10.13
C ASP A 991 25.93 -39.82 9.58
N SER A 992 25.35 -38.73 10.10
CA SER A 992 24.06 -38.16 9.68
C SER A 992 24.16 -37.17 8.51
N PHE A 993 25.35 -36.91 8.01
CA PHE A 993 25.56 -36.11 6.80
C PHE A 993 25.57 -36.97 5.55
N TYR A 994 25.11 -36.38 4.46
CA TYR A 994 25.26 -36.92 3.12
C TYR A 994 25.73 -35.80 2.19
N ASP A 995 26.72 -36.08 1.35
CA ASP A 995 27.24 -35.09 0.40
C ASP A 995 26.16 -34.65 -0.61
N ALA A 996 26.21 -33.39 -1.04
CA ALA A 996 25.42 -32.93 -2.17
C ALA A 996 25.78 -33.74 -3.41
N THR A 997 24.82 -34.51 -3.92
CA THR A 997 25.07 -35.58 -4.89
C THR A 997 24.34 -35.31 -6.19
N ILE A 998 25.07 -35.37 -7.30
CA ILE A 998 24.51 -35.30 -8.66
C ILE A 998 24.65 -36.67 -9.32
N LEU A 999 23.54 -37.19 -9.83
CA LEU A 999 23.47 -38.43 -10.59
C LEU A 999 23.17 -38.19 -12.07
N GLU A 1000 23.58 -39.13 -12.90
CA GLU A 1000 23.27 -39.22 -14.33
C GLU A 1000 23.03 -40.69 -14.69
N ASN A 1001 22.34 -40.96 -15.81
CA ASN A 1001 22.01 -42.32 -16.27
C ASN A 1001 21.17 -43.12 -15.27
N VAL A 1002 20.29 -42.43 -14.54
CA VAL A 1002 19.33 -43.05 -13.65
C VAL A 1002 18.14 -43.54 -14.49
N SER A 1003 17.73 -44.80 -14.27
CA SER A 1003 16.56 -45.37 -14.94
C SER A 1003 15.27 -44.95 -14.22
N PRO A 1004 14.14 -44.74 -14.94
CA PRO A 1004 12.89 -44.26 -14.34
C PRO A 1004 12.28 -45.15 -13.23
N ASP A 1005 12.68 -46.41 -13.13
CA ASP A 1005 12.23 -47.38 -12.12
C ASP A 1005 13.09 -47.39 -10.84
N MET A 1006 14.20 -46.65 -10.81
CA MET A 1006 15.07 -46.55 -9.63
C MET A 1006 14.44 -45.66 -8.55
N GLU A 1007 14.65 -46.02 -7.28
CA GLU A 1007 14.05 -45.27 -6.16
C GLU A 1007 14.45 -43.78 -6.15
N VAL A 1008 15.68 -43.45 -6.52
CA VAL A 1008 16.15 -42.06 -6.62
C VAL A 1008 15.41 -41.22 -7.68
N HIS A 1009 14.74 -41.87 -8.64
CA HIS A 1009 13.92 -41.23 -9.66
C HIS A 1009 12.44 -41.21 -9.31
N CYS A 1010 11.86 -42.37 -8.92
CA CYS A 1010 10.41 -42.52 -8.81
C CYS A 1010 9.86 -42.21 -7.39
N GLU A 1011 10.71 -42.18 -6.37
CA GLU A 1011 10.34 -41.86 -5.00
C GLU A 1011 10.89 -40.49 -4.54
N GLU A 1012 10.39 -40.00 -3.41
CA GLU A 1012 10.95 -38.81 -2.76
C GLU A 1012 12.23 -39.19 -1.99
N VAL A 1013 13.38 -38.66 -2.40
CA VAL A 1013 14.67 -38.93 -1.73
C VAL A 1013 14.68 -38.25 -0.37
N PHE A 1014 14.18 -37.01 -0.31
CA PHE A 1014 14.16 -36.16 0.88
C PHE A 1014 15.57 -35.99 1.49
N GLY A 1015 16.53 -35.68 0.62
CA GLY A 1015 17.95 -35.55 0.92
C GLY A 1015 18.68 -34.82 -0.22
N PRO A 1016 19.99 -34.56 -0.11
CA PRO A 1016 20.69 -33.67 -1.02
C PRO A 1016 21.14 -34.43 -2.28
N VAL A 1017 20.18 -34.92 -3.06
CA VAL A 1017 20.42 -35.70 -4.29
C VAL A 1017 19.55 -35.14 -5.42
N MET A 1018 20.17 -34.88 -6.57
CA MET A 1018 19.47 -34.60 -7.82
C MET A 1018 20.03 -35.43 -8.97
N GLU A 1019 19.21 -35.66 -10.00
CA GLU A 1019 19.60 -36.30 -11.24
C GLU A 1019 19.48 -35.35 -12.44
N LEU A 1020 20.34 -35.56 -13.45
CA LEU A 1020 20.34 -34.80 -14.70
C LEU A 1020 19.88 -35.67 -15.86
N ILE A 1021 18.85 -35.23 -16.57
CA ILE A 1021 18.19 -35.97 -17.66
C ILE A 1021 18.24 -35.12 -18.93
N ALA A 1022 18.84 -35.64 -20.01
CA ALA A 1022 18.81 -34.98 -21.32
C ALA A 1022 17.48 -35.25 -22.04
N TYR A 1023 16.93 -34.25 -22.75
CA TYR A 1023 15.77 -34.45 -23.62
C TYR A 1023 15.90 -33.70 -24.96
N ASP A 1024 15.22 -34.21 -25.99
CA ASP A 1024 15.19 -33.62 -27.35
C ASP A 1024 13.92 -32.78 -27.61
N ASP A 1025 12.76 -33.20 -27.11
CA ASP A 1025 11.46 -32.51 -27.32
C ASP A 1025 10.85 -32.00 -26.01
N PHE A 1026 10.39 -30.76 -26.00
CA PHE A 1026 9.82 -30.11 -24.81
C PHE A 1026 8.53 -30.78 -24.34
N LYS A 1027 7.66 -31.24 -25.27
CA LYS A 1027 6.41 -31.92 -24.90
C LYS A 1027 6.70 -33.27 -24.25
N TYR A 1028 7.72 -33.98 -24.76
CA TYR A 1028 8.24 -35.17 -24.11
C TYR A 1028 8.68 -34.90 -22.67
N ALA A 1029 9.50 -33.87 -22.43
CA ALA A 1029 9.93 -33.51 -21.06
C ALA A 1029 8.75 -33.25 -20.12
N VAL A 1030 7.74 -32.49 -20.56
CA VAL A 1030 6.49 -32.26 -19.81
C VAL A 1030 5.77 -33.58 -19.50
N SER A 1031 5.67 -34.48 -20.48
CA SER A 1031 5.04 -35.79 -20.28
C SER A 1031 5.80 -36.69 -19.30
N GLU A 1032 7.14 -36.64 -19.30
CA GLU A 1032 7.96 -37.39 -18.34
C GLU A 1032 7.81 -36.86 -16.90
N VAL A 1033 7.72 -35.54 -16.73
CA VAL A 1033 7.45 -34.94 -15.41
C VAL A 1033 6.12 -35.46 -14.85
N ASN A 1034 5.08 -35.56 -15.69
CA ASN A 1034 3.75 -36.01 -15.30
C ASN A 1034 3.64 -37.49 -14.94
N LYS A 1035 4.59 -38.35 -15.36
CA LYS A 1035 4.60 -39.77 -14.97
C LYS A 1035 4.82 -39.97 -13.48
N SER A 1036 5.35 -38.97 -12.78
CA SER A 1036 5.47 -39.02 -11.32
C SER A 1036 4.10 -39.12 -10.66
N LYS A 1037 4.01 -39.98 -9.64
CA LYS A 1037 2.85 -40.06 -8.73
C LYS A 1037 2.71 -38.81 -7.86
N PHE A 1038 3.78 -38.02 -7.73
CA PHE A 1038 3.80 -36.75 -7.02
C PHE A 1038 3.40 -35.60 -7.94
N GLY A 1039 2.71 -34.62 -7.38
CA GLY A 1039 2.12 -33.50 -8.12
C GLY A 1039 2.17 -32.18 -7.35
N LEU A 1040 3.26 -31.89 -6.64
CA LEU A 1040 3.35 -30.71 -5.78
C LEU A 1040 3.67 -29.43 -6.57
N GLN A 1041 4.89 -29.31 -7.10
CA GLN A 1041 5.32 -28.12 -7.84
C GLN A 1041 6.43 -28.47 -8.84
N ALA A 1042 6.51 -27.74 -9.96
CA ALA A 1042 7.57 -27.88 -10.97
C ALA A 1042 8.14 -26.51 -11.36
N GLY A 1043 9.43 -26.47 -11.75
CA GLY A 1043 10.10 -25.29 -12.31
C GLY A 1043 10.32 -25.44 -13.82
N VAL A 1044 10.22 -24.35 -14.57
CA VAL A 1044 10.46 -24.33 -16.02
C VAL A 1044 11.21 -23.06 -16.41
N PHE A 1045 12.45 -23.20 -16.84
CA PHE A 1045 13.25 -22.10 -17.41
C PHE A 1045 13.06 -22.05 -18.93
N THR A 1046 12.41 -21.00 -19.42
CA THR A 1046 12.11 -20.79 -20.85
C THR A 1046 11.96 -19.29 -21.14
N SER A 1047 12.50 -18.85 -22.28
CA SER A 1047 12.26 -17.51 -22.82
C SER A 1047 10.96 -17.44 -23.65
N ASP A 1048 10.46 -18.60 -24.07
CA ASP A 1048 9.25 -18.74 -24.89
C ASP A 1048 8.00 -18.80 -24.01
N ILE A 1049 7.18 -17.76 -24.10
CA ILE A 1049 5.92 -17.63 -23.38
C ILE A 1049 4.90 -18.72 -23.76
N ASN A 1050 4.92 -19.22 -25.00
CA ASN A 1050 4.01 -20.28 -25.42
C ASN A 1050 4.37 -21.61 -24.76
N LYS A 1051 5.67 -21.90 -24.60
CA LYS A 1051 6.13 -23.06 -23.83
C LYS A 1051 5.82 -22.92 -22.35
N ALA A 1052 5.92 -21.72 -21.79
CA ALA A 1052 5.50 -21.45 -20.42
C ALA A 1052 4.00 -21.72 -20.21
N PHE A 1053 3.13 -21.20 -21.08
CA PHE A 1053 1.68 -21.48 -21.03
C PHE A 1053 1.36 -22.96 -21.30
N TYR A 1054 2.06 -23.60 -22.24
CA TYR A 1054 1.91 -25.03 -22.49
C TYR A 1054 2.25 -25.85 -21.24
N ALA A 1055 3.39 -25.58 -20.60
CA ALA A 1055 3.76 -26.25 -19.35
C ALA A 1055 2.74 -25.99 -18.24
N PHE A 1056 2.26 -24.74 -18.06
CA PHE A 1056 1.21 -24.42 -17.09
C PHE A 1056 -0.09 -25.18 -17.32
N GLN A 1057 -0.48 -25.38 -18.58
CA GLN A 1057 -1.72 -26.09 -18.94
C GLN A 1057 -1.59 -27.61 -18.88
N GLN A 1058 -0.38 -28.15 -19.07
CA GLN A 1058 -0.17 -29.58 -19.30
C GLN A 1058 0.55 -30.27 -18.15
N LEU A 1059 1.26 -29.57 -17.26
CA LEU A 1059 1.87 -30.19 -16.09
C LEU A 1059 0.81 -30.50 -15.01
N ASP A 1060 0.72 -31.76 -14.59
CA ASP A 1060 -0.20 -32.23 -13.57
C ASP A 1060 0.40 -32.02 -12.16
N VAL A 1061 0.59 -30.76 -11.80
CA VAL A 1061 1.16 -30.31 -10.52
C VAL A 1061 0.34 -29.17 -9.91
N GLY A 1062 0.50 -28.96 -8.60
CA GLY A 1062 -0.12 -27.88 -7.86
C GLY A 1062 0.31 -26.47 -8.27
N GLY A 1063 1.56 -26.32 -8.71
CA GLY A 1063 2.11 -25.06 -9.20
C GLY A 1063 3.23 -25.22 -10.22
N VAL A 1064 3.31 -24.27 -11.16
CA VAL A 1064 4.38 -24.19 -12.16
C VAL A 1064 5.09 -22.86 -11.99
N VAL A 1065 6.40 -22.90 -11.72
CA VAL A 1065 7.25 -21.72 -11.53
C VAL A 1065 8.02 -21.47 -12.81
N ILE A 1066 7.73 -20.35 -13.47
CA ILE A 1066 8.42 -19.97 -14.70
C ILE A 1066 9.67 -19.18 -14.36
N ASN A 1067 10.81 -19.58 -14.94
CA ASN A 1067 12.13 -18.97 -14.77
C ASN A 1067 12.65 -18.98 -13.33
N ASP A 1068 12.24 -19.96 -12.53
CA ASP A 1068 12.82 -20.28 -11.24
C ASP A 1068 12.58 -21.77 -10.90
N VAL A 1069 13.19 -22.25 -9.83
CA VAL A 1069 13.06 -23.63 -9.36
C VAL A 1069 11.73 -23.89 -8.63
N PRO A 1070 11.26 -25.15 -8.58
CA PRO A 1070 10.07 -25.52 -7.80
C PRO A 1070 10.18 -25.18 -6.31
N SER A 1071 11.39 -24.99 -5.78
CA SER A 1071 11.62 -24.67 -4.37
C SER A 1071 11.18 -23.26 -3.95
N MET A 1072 10.69 -22.45 -4.87
CA MET A 1072 10.09 -21.14 -4.57
C MET A 1072 8.65 -21.26 -4.11
N ARG A 1073 8.38 -20.81 -2.88
CA ARG A 1073 7.03 -20.69 -2.32
C ARG A 1073 6.84 -19.30 -1.71
N ILE A 1074 5.83 -18.59 -2.18
CA ILE A 1074 5.36 -17.35 -1.57
C ILE A 1074 4.23 -17.70 -0.59
N ASP A 1075 4.26 -17.17 0.63
CA ASP A 1075 3.36 -17.63 1.70
C ASP A 1075 1.87 -17.24 1.48
N SER A 1076 1.57 -16.32 0.56
CA SER A 1076 0.20 -15.98 0.13
C SER A 1076 -0.32 -16.83 -1.05
N GLN A 1077 0.53 -17.62 -1.71
CA GLN A 1077 0.15 -18.38 -2.91
C GLN A 1077 -0.81 -19.53 -2.57
N PRO A 1078 -1.70 -19.98 -3.49
CA PRO A 1078 -2.51 -21.19 -3.33
C PRO A 1078 -1.63 -22.44 -3.41
N TYR A 1079 -0.84 -22.68 -2.38
CA TYR A 1079 0.12 -23.77 -2.36
C TYR A 1079 -0.58 -25.08 -2.05
N GLY A 1080 -0.29 -26.12 -2.80
CA GLY A 1080 -0.72 -27.47 -2.46
C GLY A 1080 -0.68 -28.42 -3.62
N GLY A 1081 -0.54 -29.71 -3.33
CA GLY A 1081 -0.34 -30.73 -4.35
C GLY A 1081 -1.61 -31.24 -5.01
N VAL A 1082 -1.42 -31.96 -6.11
CA VAL A 1082 -2.39 -32.90 -6.69
C VAL A 1082 -1.80 -34.32 -6.65
N LYS A 1083 -2.55 -35.33 -7.12
CA LYS A 1083 -2.14 -36.76 -7.06
C LYS A 1083 -1.82 -37.17 -5.61
N ASP A 1084 -0.71 -37.87 -5.38
CA ASP A 1084 -0.31 -38.31 -4.04
C ASP A 1084 0.28 -37.17 -3.19
N SER A 1085 0.47 -35.96 -3.74
CA SER A 1085 1.08 -34.83 -3.04
C SER A 1085 0.12 -34.00 -2.20
N GLY A 1086 -1.20 -34.25 -2.21
CA GLY A 1086 -2.09 -33.57 -1.29
C GLY A 1086 -3.55 -33.42 -1.71
N LEU A 1087 -4.29 -32.72 -0.84
CA LEU A 1087 -5.70 -32.38 -0.98
C LEU A 1087 -5.96 -31.05 -0.26
N GLY A 1088 -6.63 -30.10 -0.91
CA GLY A 1088 -6.82 -28.75 -0.39
C GLY A 1088 -5.68 -27.81 -0.80
N ARG A 1089 -5.64 -26.62 -0.19
CA ARG A 1089 -4.58 -25.63 -0.44
C ARG A 1089 -4.14 -24.95 0.86
N GLU A 1090 -2.84 -25.00 1.12
CA GLU A 1090 -2.14 -24.07 2.00
C GLU A 1090 -1.89 -22.70 1.32
N GLY A 1091 -1.35 -21.76 2.09
CA GLY A 1091 -1.32 -20.35 1.76
C GLY A 1091 -2.42 -19.61 2.50
N VAL A 1092 -2.08 -18.49 3.12
CA VAL A 1092 -2.88 -17.90 4.21
C VAL A 1092 -4.36 -17.76 3.85
N LYS A 1093 -4.69 -17.09 2.74
CA LYS A 1093 -6.07 -16.89 2.30
C LYS A 1093 -6.80 -18.20 2.01
N TYR A 1094 -6.15 -19.14 1.32
CA TYR A 1094 -6.78 -20.40 0.90
C TYR A 1094 -7.00 -21.34 2.08
N ALA A 1095 -6.06 -21.39 3.02
CA ALA A 1095 -6.24 -22.08 4.29
C ALA A 1095 -7.42 -21.47 5.09
N MET A 1096 -7.57 -20.15 5.12
CA MET A 1096 -8.74 -19.50 5.74
C MET A 1096 -10.06 -19.92 5.08
N GLU A 1097 -10.07 -20.14 3.76
CA GLU A 1097 -11.26 -20.61 3.04
C GLU A 1097 -11.67 -22.03 3.46
N ASP A 1098 -10.70 -22.94 3.66
CA ASP A 1098 -10.95 -24.29 4.15
C ASP A 1098 -11.34 -24.32 5.65
N MET A 1099 -10.82 -23.38 6.43
CA MET A 1099 -11.14 -23.18 7.86
C MET A 1099 -12.46 -22.42 8.09
N THR A 1100 -13.20 -22.10 7.03
CA THR A 1100 -14.51 -21.47 7.11
C THR A 1100 -15.57 -22.24 6.32
N GLU A 1101 -16.84 -21.90 6.58
CA GLU A 1101 -17.98 -22.35 5.80
C GLU A 1101 -18.73 -21.14 5.23
N VAL A 1102 -19.16 -21.27 4.00
CA VAL A 1102 -20.04 -20.29 3.36
C VAL A 1102 -21.46 -20.51 3.86
N ARG A 1103 -22.11 -19.46 4.34
CA ARG A 1103 -23.53 -19.45 4.70
C ARG A 1103 -24.24 -18.37 3.90
N VAL A 1104 -25.46 -18.69 3.45
CA VAL A 1104 -26.34 -17.77 2.74
C VAL A 1104 -27.53 -17.39 3.61
N MET A 1105 -27.83 -16.10 3.68
CA MET A 1105 -29.07 -15.57 4.22
C MET A 1105 -29.95 -15.14 3.06
N LEU A 1106 -31.06 -15.86 2.85
CA LEU A 1106 -32.08 -15.48 1.89
C LEU A 1106 -33.07 -14.52 2.55
N LEU A 1107 -33.20 -13.34 1.95
CA LEU A 1107 -34.13 -12.30 2.34
C LEU A 1107 -35.24 -12.24 1.30
N ARG A 1108 -36.50 -12.10 1.74
CA ARG A 1108 -37.64 -11.94 0.83
C ARG A 1108 -38.39 -10.66 1.17
N ASN A 1109 -38.67 -9.84 0.16
CA ASN A 1109 -39.43 -8.59 0.31
C ASN A 1109 -38.86 -7.66 1.40
N VAL A 1110 -37.53 -7.65 1.58
CA VAL A 1110 -36.88 -6.74 2.53
C VAL A 1110 -36.71 -5.37 1.87
N GLY A 1111 -37.06 -4.30 2.60
CA GLY A 1111 -37.04 -2.93 2.07
C GLY A 1111 -38.34 -2.45 1.45
N THR A 1112 -39.40 -3.27 1.44
CA THR A 1112 -40.76 -2.83 1.07
C THR A 1112 -41.54 -2.43 2.32
N LEU A 1113 -41.88 -1.14 2.43
CA LEU A 1113 -42.88 -0.63 3.39
C LEU A 1113 -44.27 -0.62 2.76
#